data_AF-A0A800KBG7-F1
#
_entry.id   AF-A0A800KBG7-F1
#
_cell.length_a   1.000
_cell.length_b   1.000
_cell.length_c   1.000
_cell.angle_alpha   90.00
_cell.angle_beta   90.00
_cell.angle_gamma   90.00
#
_symmetry.space_group_name_H-M   'P 1'
#
loop_
_entity.id
_entity.type
_entity.pdbx_description
1 polymer ?
#
loop_
_entity_poly.entity_id
_entity_poly.type
_entity_poly.pdbx_seq_one_letter_code
_entity_poly.pdbx_strand_id
1 'polypeptide(L)'
;MIKKLLYKFHILLFTVLFSSVISAQYFEDIYDKYTSVGQLGLTVTNFGVLGNGWNKINGRILPSCQYKQNTEILRDQVEHFSYAGLWIGGVVNGQRLVSTAIVDGVFESGQEGFELSAADNIDIKSSISSTSLDSIAQYFSPYATSHQDLKTAFRDYGTIPTDNMNIPNHTPLGIDIRLESYAWNYSFADAFVILNYSIKNVSDQTIENIYAGFWTDASVANMNYTNKYEPGGGFTWYDNLDGYDTSIDDSEYSRDIAYQYDLDGDDGWAQSYIGITWLGGNVSRPYVQSHYNQWVWTNSNNSSYPVYSMPLTDYERYQKLSSSVQKGTGPEYTAAGYPNEPNSWIFLFSAGPFGSVPTEPDSSAWELPPGDSCNVVMAVVTAKWNGTEDDSPTRRRNLHVNSDWAQRAYNGEDKNRNNILDDDEDLDEDGEIDRYILPEPPPVPNMAVDVDDQVVTVYWQSNAENFIDPISREMDFEGYRIYGARKTVNDSNEEFTLLGEFDLALTEHMGIGYNTGFEYIRIINDFGDQDSVEIDGNVYHYKFVNNHVKNGWLNYYAVTAYDRGDPDANLASLESSVYANRQYVYPGVKPDAANWEGNPSVYPNPYKGQARWDGYGSRAQMIWFSNLPRKAEIRIFTLAGDLVDILDHDQEYQGSDVYNIDEYKTPQLSGGEHAWDLITRDDQAIASGLYLFTVKNLDNESLSYGKVKEGKFLIIK
;
A
#
# COMPACT_ATOMS: atom_id res chain seq x y z
N MET A 1 -18.11 49.89 -79.00
CA MET A 1 -17.55 50.76 -77.95
C MET A 1 -17.32 49.86 -76.73
N ILE A 2 -16.05 49.57 -76.41
CA ILE A 2 -15.48 48.94 -75.18
C ILE A 2 -15.94 47.48 -74.86
N LYS A 3 -15.29 46.45 -75.45
CA LYS A 3 -14.12 45.62 -75.00
C LYS A 3 -14.43 44.67 -73.83
N LYS A 4 -14.84 43.41 -74.12
CA LYS A 4 -14.07 42.16 -74.34
C LYS A 4 -13.61 41.44 -73.06
N LEU A 5 -14.41 40.42 -72.71
CA LEU A 5 -14.17 39.31 -71.80
C LEU A 5 -13.20 38.31 -72.45
N LEU A 6 -12.20 37.80 -71.72
CA LEU A 6 -11.80 36.37 -71.70
C LEU A 6 -10.56 36.14 -70.80
N TYR A 7 -10.76 35.22 -69.87
CA TYR A 7 -9.85 34.68 -68.86
C TYR A 7 -8.54 34.09 -69.42
N LYS A 8 -7.43 34.30 -68.71
CA LYS A 8 -6.28 33.36 -68.65
C LYS A 8 -5.67 33.33 -67.24
N PHE A 9 -5.50 32.09 -66.76
CA PHE A 9 -4.85 31.61 -65.54
C PHE A 9 -3.53 32.31 -65.18
N HIS A 10 -3.30 32.56 -63.88
CA HIS A 10 -1.98 32.60 -63.25
C HIS A 10 -2.04 31.69 -62.02
N ILE A 11 -1.13 30.70 -61.98
CA ILE A 11 -0.90 29.79 -60.86
C ILE A 11 -0.03 30.53 -59.84
N LEU A 12 -0.51 30.66 -58.60
CA LEU A 12 0.28 31.14 -57.47
C LEU A 12 0.77 29.92 -56.68
N LEU A 13 2.09 29.74 -56.62
CA LEU A 13 2.76 28.70 -55.84
C LEU A 13 2.79 29.15 -54.37
N PHE A 14 2.03 28.51 -53.49
CA PHE A 14 2.18 28.65 -52.03
C PHE A 14 3.06 27.50 -51.53
N THR A 15 4.33 27.78 -51.25
CA THR A 15 5.17 26.91 -50.43
C THR A 15 4.74 27.05 -48.97
N VAL A 16 3.99 26.07 -48.47
CA VAL A 16 3.77 25.88 -47.04
C VAL A 16 5.00 25.17 -46.48
N LEU A 17 5.88 25.92 -45.81
CA LEU A 17 6.89 25.37 -44.92
C LEU A 17 6.16 24.80 -43.70
N PHE A 18 5.99 23.48 -43.64
CA PHE A 18 5.70 22.78 -42.40
C PHE A 18 6.95 22.81 -41.55
N SER A 19 7.05 23.80 -40.65
CA SER A 19 7.88 23.67 -39.46
C SER A 19 7.19 22.67 -38.53
N SER A 20 7.64 21.41 -38.60
CA SER A 20 7.37 20.41 -37.57
C SER A 20 8.06 20.88 -36.28
N VAL A 21 7.33 21.62 -35.45
CA VAL A 21 7.71 21.80 -34.06
C VAL A 21 7.48 20.45 -33.41
N ILE A 22 8.56 19.68 -33.20
CA ILE A 22 8.55 18.54 -32.30
C ILE A 22 8.34 19.15 -30.92
N SER A 23 7.11 19.19 -30.45
CA SER A 23 6.86 19.42 -29.02
C SER A 23 7.37 18.17 -28.32
N ALA A 24 8.35 18.30 -27.42
CA ALA A 24 8.61 17.24 -26.46
C ALA A 24 7.31 16.96 -25.72
N GLN A 25 6.93 15.68 -25.63
CA GLN A 25 5.83 15.26 -24.77
C GLN A 25 6.35 15.36 -23.34
N TYR A 26 5.87 16.36 -22.60
CA TYR A 26 6.13 16.48 -21.16
C TYR A 26 5.11 15.62 -20.42
N PHE A 27 5.60 14.76 -19.53
CA PHE A 27 4.77 14.02 -18.59
C PHE A 27 4.66 14.82 -17.30
N GLU A 28 3.50 14.80 -16.67
CA GLU A 28 3.33 15.40 -15.35
C GLU A 28 3.94 14.47 -14.29
N ASP A 29 4.45 15.06 -13.21
CA ASP A 29 4.96 14.33 -12.07
C ASP A 29 3.79 13.69 -11.31
N ILE A 30 3.80 12.36 -11.19
CA ILE A 30 2.78 11.57 -10.51
C ILE A 30 3.34 11.10 -9.18
N TYR A 31 2.65 11.42 -8.09
CA TYR A 31 3.06 11.09 -6.71
C TYR A 31 1.89 10.63 -5.83
N ASP A 32 0.80 10.18 -6.47
CA ASP A 32 -0.43 9.72 -5.81
C ASP A 32 -0.72 8.23 -6.01
N LYS A 33 0.20 7.47 -6.63
CA LYS A 33 0.06 6.03 -6.85
C LYS A 33 0.89 5.25 -5.83
N TYR A 34 0.27 4.27 -5.20
CA TYR A 34 0.90 3.47 -4.17
C TYR A 34 0.44 2.01 -4.23
N THR A 35 1.25 1.11 -3.67
CA THR A 35 0.88 -0.30 -3.47
C THR A 35 -0.23 -0.41 -2.42
N SER A 36 -1.31 -1.09 -2.74
CA SER A 36 -2.56 -1.11 -1.97
C SER A 36 -3.03 -2.52 -1.60
N VAL A 37 -2.58 -3.54 -2.35
CA VAL A 37 -2.97 -4.93 -2.12
C VAL A 37 -2.33 -5.55 -0.87
N GLY A 38 -1.07 -5.21 -0.59
CA GLY A 38 -0.32 -5.67 0.58
C GLY A 38 -0.50 -4.78 1.81
N GLN A 39 0.19 -5.12 2.90
CA GLN A 39 0.22 -4.30 4.12
C GLN A 39 1.24 -3.16 4.04
N LEU A 40 2.21 -3.22 3.12
CA LEU A 40 3.11 -2.12 2.83
C LEU A 40 2.52 -1.21 1.74
N GLY A 41 2.10 -0.02 2.17
CA GLY A 41 1.70 1.08 1.30
C GLY A 41 2.90 1.93 0.92
N LEU A 42 3.43 1.72 -0.28
CA LEU A 42 4.59 2.43 -0.81
C LEU A 42 4.16 3.29 -1.99
N THR A 43 4.30 4.61 -1.87
CA THR A 43 4.11 5.50 -3.03
C THR A 43 5.26 5.33 -4.02
N VAL A 44 4.93 5.15 -5.30
CA VAL A 44 5.87 5.08 -6.42
C VAL A 44 5.62 6.27 -7.33
N THR A 45 6.69 7.02 -7.67
CA THR A 45 6.59 8.14 -8.61
C THR A 45 7.15 7.79 -9.98
N ASN A 46 6.75 8.55 -10.99
CA ASN A 46 7.30 8.43 -12.35
C ASN A 46 8.58 9.24 -12.56
N PHE A 47 9.29 9.64 -11.50
CA PHE A 47 10.53 10.42 -11.57
C PHE A 47 11.62 9.94 -10.59
N GLY A 48 11.54 8.67 -10.15
CA GLY A 48 12.59 8.01 -9.37
C GLY A 48 12.57 8.25 -7.86
N VAL A 49 11.57 8.98 -7.36
CA VAL A 49 11.30 9.13 -5.93
C VAL A 49 10.33 8.03 -5.47
N LEU A 50 10.52 7.56 -4.25
CA LEU A 50 9.55 6.78 -3.50
C LEU A 50 9.02 7.65 -2.35
N GLY A 51 7.74 7.49 -2.03
CA GLY A 51 7.08 8.34 -1.04
C GLY A 51 6.54 9.65 -1.61
N ASN A 52 5.78 10.36 -0.79
CA ASN A 52 5.08 11.59 -1.17
C ASN A 52 5.33 12.76 -0.20
N GLY A 53 6.31 12.64 0.71
CA GLY A 53 6.61 13.64 1.73
C GLY A 53 5.52 13.77 2.80
N TRP A 54 4.61 12.79 2.86
CA TRP A 54 3.34 12.85 3.56
C TRP A 54 2.45 14.02 3.14
N ASN A 55 2.66 14.63 1.96
CA ASN A 55 1.89 15.78 1.51
C ASN A 55 0.40 15.43 1.39
N LYS A 56 -0.49 16.39 1.72
CA LYS A 56 -1.93 16.18 1.57
C LYS A 56 -2.32 16.20 0.10
N ILE A 57 -2.79 15.08 -0.40
CA ILE A 57 -3.34 14.89 -1.75
C ILE A 57 -4.86 14.82 -1.59
N ASN A 58 -5.57 15.78 -2.18
CA ASN A 58 -7.03 15.92 -2.03
C ASN A 58 -7.51 15.91 -0.57
N GLY A 59 -6.74 16.51 0.33
CA GLY A 59 -7.06 16.61 1.76
C GLY A 59 -6.62 15.42 2.62
N ARG A 60 -6.15 14.32 2.01
CA ARG A 60 -5.69 13.10 2.71
C ARG A 60 -4.17 12.92 2.56
N ILE A 61 -3.55 12.28 3.54
CA ILE A 61 -2.18 11.79 3.44
C ILE A 61 -2.25 10.37 2.89
N LEU A 62 -1.72 10.15 1.69
CA LEU A 62 -1.56 8.80 1.14
C LEU A 62 -0.32 8.14 1.74
N PRO A 63 -0.26 6.80 1.82
CA PRO A 63 0.90 6.08 2.34
C PRO A 63 2.19 6.51 1.64
N SER A 64 3.13 7.09 2.37
CA SER A 64 4.47 7.35 1.81
C SER A 64 5.26 6.05 1.79
N CYS A 65 5.38 5.43 2.96
CA CYS A 65 5.86 4.07 3.18
C CYS A 65 5.21 3.53 4.47
N GLN A 66 3.89 3.34 4.44
CA GLN A 66 3.10 2.93 5.60
C GLN A 66 3.02 1.40 5.69
N TYR A 67 3.52 0.81 6.76
CA TYR A 67 3.29 -0.61 7.04
C TYR A 67 2.04 -0.82 7.88
N LYS A 68 1.36 -1.94 7.62
CA LYS A 68 0.04 -2.28 8.14
C LYS A 68 -1.04 -1.29 7.69
N GLN A 69 -0.99 -0.81 6.45
CA GLN A 69 -1.91 0.21 5.93
C GLN A 69 -3.40 -0.18 5.99
N ASN A 70 -3.70 -1.49 5.95
CA ASN A 70 -5.08 -1.98 5.84
C ASN A 70 -5.70 -2.33 7.21
N THR A 71 -4.97 -2.26 8.33
CA THR A 71 -5.54 -2.59 9.65
C THR A 71 -6.38 -1.46 10.22
N GLU A 72 -7.43 -1.78 10.97
CA GLU A 72 -8.16 -0.83 11.82
C GLU A 72 -7.45 -0.51 13.15
N ILE A 73 -6.36 -1.21 13.48
CA ILE A 73 -5.55 -0.90 14.66
C ILE A 73 -4.60 0.25 14.32
N LEU A 74 -5.02 1.49 14.63
CA LEU A 74 -4.25 2.70 14.32
C LEU A 74 -2.80 2.67 14.86
N ARG A 75 -2.57 2.02 16.00
CA ARG A 75 -1.23 1.82 16.58
C ARG A 75 -0.30 0.98 15.69
N ASP A 76 -0.87 0.16 14.83
CA ASP A 76 -0.09 -0.68 13.94
C ASP A 76 0.33 0.01 12.64
N GLN A 77 -0.37 1.06 12.22
CA GLN A 77 -0.12 1.83 11.02
C GLN A 77 1.10 2.77 11.18
N VAL A 78 2.29 2.31 10.78
CA VAL A 78 3.55 3.04 10.96
C VAL A 78 4.08 3.53 9.62
N GLU A 79 4.38 4.82 9.51
CA GLU A 79 5.09 5.43 8.38
C GLU A 79 6.61 5.31 8.58
N HIS A 80 7.36 5.16 7.49
CA HIS A 80 8.80 4.83 7.58
C HIS A 80 9.73 5.83 6.91
N PHE A 81 9.26 6.61 5.93
CA PHE A 81 10.05 7.69 5.35
C PHE A 81 9.17 8.76 4.71
N SER A 82 9.72 9.98 4.65
CA SER A 82 9.11 11.08 3.92
C SER A 82 9.34 10.92 2.41
N TYR A 83 10.60 10.67 2.03
CA TYR A 83 11.04 10.42 0.68
C TYR A 83 12.20 9.41 0.69
N ALA A 84 12.26 8.59 -0.35
CA ALA A 84 13.48 7.91 -0.76
C ALA A 84 13.74 8.20 -2.25
N GLY A 85 14.99 8.15 -2.69
CA GLY A 85 15.39 8.59 -4.02
C GLY A 85 16.39 7.67 -4.67
N LEU A 86 16.10 7.25 -5.90
CA LEU A 86 17.05 6.50 -6.71
C LEU A 86 18.26 7.36 -7.07
N TRP A 87 19.46 6.84 -6.82
CA TRP A 87 20.73 7.39 -7.28
C TRP A 87 21.39 6.38 -8.21
N ILE A 88 21.83 6.83 -9.38
CA ILE A 88 22.61 6.01 -10.32
C ILE A 88 23.91 6.75 -10.62
N GLY A 89 25.03 6.08 -10.36
CA GLY A 89 26.37 6.59 -10.62
C GLY A 89 27.12 5.73 -11.62
N GLY A 90 27.98 6.35 -12.43
CA GLY A 90 28.83 5.66 -13.40
C GLY A 90 30.12 6.43 -13.67
N VAL A 91 31.10 5.77 -14.30
CA VAL A 91 32.32 6.40 -14.79
C VAL A 91 32.23 6.56 -16.31
N VAL A 92 32.26 7.80 -16.79
CA VAL A 92 32.21 8.12 -18.22
C VAL A 92 33.46 8.92 -18.58
N ASN A 93 34.29 8.40 -19.49
CA ASN A 93 35.56 9.02 -19.89
C ASN A 93 36.46 9.39 -18.69
N GLY A 94 36.46 8.55 -17.65
CA GLY A 94 37.22 8.77 -16.41
C GLY A 94 36.59 9.76 -15.43
N GLN A 95 35.44 10.37 -15.76
CA GLN A 95 34.69 11.24 -14.86
C GLN A 95 33.63 10.43 -14.11
N ARG A 96 33.51 10.66 -12.79
CA ARG A 96 32.45 10.07 -11.96
C ARG A 96 31.23 10.99 -12.02
N LEU A 97 30.13 10.48 -12.54
CA LEU A 97 28.87 11.19 -12.73
C LEU A 97 27.78 10.47 -11.93
N VAL A 98 26.83 11.23 -11.38
CA VAL A 98 25.68 10.68 -10.64
C VAL A 98 24.42 11.45 -11.01
N SER A 99 23.39 10.71 -11.40
CA SER A 99 22.03 11.24 -11.60
C SER A 99 21.17 10.82 -10.41
N THR A 100 20.50 11.77 -9.77
CA THR A 100 19.72 11.54 -8.55
C THR A 100 18.25 11.91 -8.72
N ALA A 101 17.37 11.19 -8.04
CA ALA A 101 15.95 11.55 -7.93
C ALA A 101 15.71 12.64 -6.88
N ILE A 102 16.52 12.68 -5.82
CA ILE A 102 16.42 13.65 -4.73
C ILE A 102 17.68 13.57 -3.86
N VAL A 103 18.06 14.69 -3.24
CA VAL A 103 19.08 14.80 -2.20
C VAL A 103 18.56 15.67 -1.05
N ASP A 104 19.31 15.71 0.07
CA ASP A 104 19.01 16.57 1.21
C ASP A 104 18.69 18.03 0.80
N GLY A 105 17.50 18.51 1.16
CA GLY A 105 17.07 19.90 0.99
C GLY A 105 16.65 20.31 -0.43
N VAL A 106 16.54 19.36 -1.37
CA VAL A 106 16.11 19.61 -2.76
C VAL A 106 14.78 18.90 -3.00
N PHE A 107 13.77 19.61 -3.50
CA PHE A 107 12.39 19.08 -3.61
C PHE A 107 11.72 19.39 -4.95
N GLU A 108 12.43 20.00 -5.89
CA GLU A 108 11.90 20.36 -7.20
C GLU A 108 12.78 19.75 -8.30
N SER A 109 12.16 19.04 -9.24
CA SER A 109 12.82 18.50 -10.44
C SER A 109 13.52 19.62 -11.23
N GLY A 110 14.70 19.33 -11.76
CA GLY A 110 15.51 20.27 -12.53
C GLY A 110 16.43 21.17 -11.67
N GLN A 111 16.57 20.85 -10.38
CA GLN A 111 17.57 21.44 -9.50
C GLN A 111 18.81 20.52 -9.40
N GLU A 112 19.94 21.09 -8.97
CA GLU A 112 21.14 20.29 -8.66
C GLU A 112 20.83 19.37 -7.47
N GLY A 113 20.91 18.06 -7.67
CA GLY A 113 20.45 17.02 -6.75
C GLY A 113 19.02 16.50 -7.02
N PHE A 114 18.43 16.83 -8.18
CA PHE A 114 17.17 16.28 -8.67
C PHE A 114 17.15 16.29 -10.20
N GLU A 115 17.86 15.33 -10.79
CA GLU A 115 18.11 15.22 -12.22
C GLU A 115 17.14 14.29 -12.96
N LEU A 116 16.53 13.33 -12.26
CA LEU A 116 15.59 12.40 -12.86
C LEU A 116 14.25 13.09 -13.13
N SER A 117 13.72 12.88 -14.35
CA SER A 117 12.48 13.49 -14.82
C SER A 117 11.58 12.47 -15.51
N ALA A 118 10.27 12.69 -15.43
CA ALA A 118 9.28 11.78 -15.98
C ALA A 118 9.41 11.57 -17.50
N ALA A 119 9.36 10.30 -17.90
CA ALA A 119 9.36 9.87 -19.31
C ALA A 119 8.12 9.06 -19.69
N ASP A 120 7.31 8.65 -18.72
CA ASP A 120 6.02 7.98 -18.92
C ASP A 120 5.06 8.26 -17.76
N ASN A 121 3.79 7.88 -17.92
CA ASN A 121 2.82 7.80 -16.83
C ASN A 121 3.08 6.53 -15.98
N ILE A 122 2.24 6.29 -14.98
CA ILE A 122 2.22 5.03 -14.21
C ILE A 122 1.09 4.14 -14.72
N ASP A 123 1.45 3.00 -15.29
CA ASP A 123 0.53 1.92 -15.66
C ASP A 123 0.33 0.96 -14.47
N ILE A 124 -0.89 0.46 -14.30
CA ILE A 124 -1.25 -0.47 -13.21
C ILE A 124 -1.72 -1.78 -13.82
N LYS A 125 -1.18 -2.89 -13.34
CA LYS A 125 -1.65 -4.25 -13.68
C LYS A 125 -1.87 -5.08 -12.43
N SER A 126 -2.74 -6.07 -12.52
CA SER A 126 -3.00 -6.99 -11.42
C SER A 126 -3.25 -8.40 -11.92
N SER A 127 -2.74 -9.41 -11.21
CA SER A 127 -3.11 -10.81 -11.44
C SER A 127 -4.45 -11.17 -10.78
N ILE A 128 -5.02 -10.30 -9.94
CA ILE A 128 -6.31 -10.53 -9.29
C ILE A 128 -7.44 -10.34 -10.31
N SER A 129 -8.13 -11.43 -10.62
CA SER A 129 -9.22 -11.49 -11.62
C SER A 129 -10.64 -11.40 -11.03
N SER A 130 -10.77 -11.25 -9.70
CA SER A 130 -12.07 -11.33 -9.02
C SER A 130 -13.06 -10.29 -9.55
N THR A 131 -14.26 -10.74 -9.91
CA THR A 131 -15.21 -9.97 -10.73
C THR A 131 -16.14 -9.03 -9.97
N SER A 132 -16.09 -8.93 -8.63
CA SER A 132 -17.18 -8.25 -7.92
C SER A 132 -16.84 -7.16 -6.90
N LEU A 133 -15.64 -7.09 -6.31
CA LEU A 133 -15.44 -6.17 -5.16
C LEU A 133 -14.04 -5.56 -4.98
N ASP A 134 -13.00 -6.11 -5.59
CA ASP A 134 -11.65 -5.55 -5.45
C ASP A 134 -11.43 -4.46 -6.51
N SER A 135 -11.16 -3.23 -6.06
CA SER A 135 -10.87 -2.11 -6.94
C SER A 135 -9.64 -2.38 -7.82
N ILE A 136 -8.72 -3.26 -7.43
CA ILE A 136 -7.55 -3.59 -8.25
C ILE A 136 -7.90 -4.52 -9.42
N ALA A 137 -9.01 -5.28 -9.33
CA ALA A 137 -9.40 -6.23 -10.37
C ALA A 137 -9.80 -5.55 -11.69
N GLN A 138 -10.12 -4.25 -11.67
CA GLN A 138 -10.30 -3.47 -12.90
C GLN A 138 -9.02 -3.39 -13.75
N TYR A 139 -7.86 -3.61 -13.14
CA TYR A 139 -6.54 -3.66 -13.78
C TYR A 139 -6.10 -5.10 -14.08
N PHE A 140 -7.02 -6.07 -14.04
CA PHE A 140 -6.70 -7.46 -14.29
C PHE A 140 -6.01 -7.64 -15.65
N SER A 141 -4.88 -8.33 -15.62
CA SER A 141 -4.10 -8.71 -16.78
C SER A 141 -3.49 -10.09 -16.55
N PRO A 142 -3.67 -11.06 -17.45
CA PRO A 142 -2.98 -12.35 -17.36
C PRO A 142 -1.45 -12.24 -17.51
N TYR A 143 -0.95 -11.06 -17.88
CA TYR A 143 0.47 -10.73 -17.97
C TYR A 143 0.98 -9.89 -16.79
N ALA A 144 0.20 -9.80 -15.70
CA ALA A 144 0.68 -9.17 -14.46
C ALA A 144 1.63 -10.12 -13.75
N THR A 145 2.70 -9.58 -13.16
CA THR A 145 3.70 -10.37 -12.42
C THR A 145 3.27 -10.60 -10.97
N SER A 146 2.54 -9.65 -10.39
CA SER A 146 2.08 -9.72 -9.00
C SER A 146 0.62 -9.28 -8.85
N HIS A 147 0.10 -9.31 -7.62
CA HIS A 147 -1.24 -8.82 -7.33
C HIS A 147 -1.40 -7.32 -7.61
N GLN A 148 -0.31 -6.55 -7.58
CA GLN A 148 -0.30 -5.19 -8.09
C GLN A 148 1.07 -4.82 -8.64
N ASP A 149 1.12 -4.58 -9.94
CA ASP A 149 2.27 -4.01 -10.62
C ASP A 149 2.05 -2.51 -10.81
N LEU A 150 3.05 -1.68 -10.49
CA LEU A 150 3.14 -0.30 -10.96
C LEU A 150 4.31 -0.18 -11.93
N LYS A 151 4.06 0.28 -13.15
CA LYS A 151 5.06 0.33 -14.22
C LYS A 151 5.21 1.75 -14.75
N THR A 152 6.43 2.24 -14.83
CA THR A 152 6.71 3.60 -15.31
C THR A 152 8.14 3.75 -15.84
N ALA A 153 8.45 4.92 -16.39
CA ALA A 153 9.78 5.25 -16.89
C ALA A 153 10.16 6.72 -16.64
N PHE A 154 11.45 6.94 -16.44
CA PHE A 154 12.07 8.25 -16.27
C PHE A 154 13.49 8.26 -16.81
N ARG A 155 14.11 9.44 -16.87
CA ARG A 155 15.42 9.67 -17.50
C ARG A 155 16.14 10.84 -16.86
N ASP A 156 17.44 10.94 -17.11
CA ASP A 156 18.30 11.99 -16.56
C ASP A 156 18.64 13.12 -17.55
N TYR A 157 18.03 13.12 -18.74
CA TYR A 157 18.29 14.09 -19.80
C TYR A 157 17.01 14.67 -20.38
N GLY A 158 17.13 15.84 -21.02
CA GLY A 158 16.03 16.55 -21.68
C GLY A 158 15.67 15.98 -23.06
N THR A 159 15.97 16.75 -24.12
CA THR A 159 15.55 16.38 -25.48
C THR A 159 16.47 15.33 -26.12
N ILE A 160 17.77 15.38 -25.80
CA ILE A 160 18.80 14.46 -26.30
C ILE A 160 19.69 14.02 -25.13
N PRO A 161 20.42 12.89 -25.20
CA PRO A 161 21.17 12.33 -24.06
C PRO A 161 22.20 13.27 -23.42
N THR A 162 22.67 14.29 -24.13
CA THR A 162 23.61 15.31 -23.61
C THR A 162 22.92 16.57 -23.08
N ASP A 163 21.59 16.66 -23.20
CA ASP A 163 20.79 17.80 -22.73
C ASP A 163 20.57 17.71 -21.23
N ASN A 164 21.39 18.45 -20.49
CA ASN A 164 21.36 18.52 -19.04
C ASN A 164 20.21 19.39 -18.46
N MET A 165 19.22 19.78 -19.27
CA MET A 165 18.05 20.57 -18.83
C MET A 165 18.37 21.93 -18.16
N ASN A 166 19.59 22.43 -18.33
CA ASN A 166 20.17 23.61 -17.64
C ASN A 166 20.40 23.43 -16.13
N ILE A 167 20.56 22.20 -15.65
CA ILE A 167 20.90 21.91 -14.25
C ILE A 167 22.36 22.31 -13.97
N PRO A 168 22.66 23.19 -13.00
CA PRO A 168 24.03 23.56 -12.67
C PRO A 168 24.85 22.36 -12.16
N ASN A 169 26.15 22.35 -12.45
CA ASN A 169 27.13 21.39 -11.91
C ASN A 169 26.85 19.89 -12.13
N HIS A 170 25.87 19.55 -12.96
CA HIS A 170 25.56 18.17 -13.34
C HIS A 170 25.95 17.89 -14.80
N THR A 171 26.21 16.63 -15.11
CA THR A 171 26.34 16.12 -16.48
C THR A 171 25.62 14.78 -16.53
N PRO A 172 24.61 14.64 -17.41
CA PRO A 172 23.80 13.43 -17.46
C PRO A 172 24.64 12.23 -17.91
N LEU A 173 24.30 11.06 -17.36
CA LEU A 173 24.78 9.77 -17.85
C LEU A 173 24.15 9.43 -19.20
N GLY A 174 22.96 9.99 -19.50
CA GLY A 174 22.22 9.73 -20.73
C GLY A 174 21.56 8.36 -20.69
N ILE A 175 20.74 8.14 -19.66
CA ILE A 175 20.09 6.87 -19.36
C ILE A 175 18.57 6.97 -19.40
N ASP A 176 17.95 5.95 -19.99
CA ASP A 176 16.52 5.68 -19.82
C ASP A 176 16.36 4.63 -18.72
N ILE A 177 15.44 4.86 -17.79
CA ILE A 177 15.19 3.99 -16.64
C ILE A 177 13.73 3.54 -16.68
N ARG A 178 13.51 2.24 -16.61
CA ARG A 178 12.17 1.66 -16.42
C ARG A 178 12.08 1.06 -15.04
N LEU A 179 11.01 1.39 -14.32
CA LEU A 179 10.68 0.85 -13.02
C LEU A 179 9.44 -0.03 -13.13
N GLU A 180 9.54 -1.26 -12.65
CA GLU A 180 8.39 -2.09 -12.31
C GLU A 180 8.41 -2.40 -10.82
N SER A 181 7.34 -2.05 -10.10
CA SER A 181 7.17 -2.44 -8.68
C SER A 181 6.20 -3.59 -8.56
N TYR A 182 6.47 -4.56 -7.68
CA TYR A 182 5.62 -5.74 -7.46
C TYR A 182 5.21 -5.87 -6.00
N ALA A 183 3.92 -6.12 -5.76
CA ALA A 183 3.34 -6.28 -4.44
C ALA A 183 2.34 -7.45 -4.39
N TRP A 184 2.36 -8.18 -3.27
CA TRP A 184 1.47 -9.31 -2.99
C TRP A 184 0.62 -9.03 -1.75
N ASN A 185 -0.42 -9.84 -1.55
CA ASN A 185 -1.33 -9.73 -0.41
C ASN A 185 -1.32 -10.99 0.47
N TYR A 186 -0.44 -11.96 0.20
CA TYR A 186 -0.24 -13.13 1.04
C TYR A 186 0.38 -12.71 2.37
N SER A 187 -0.05 -13.33 3.47
CA SER A 187 0.37 -12.94 4.83
C SER A 187 1.89 -13.01 5.07
N PHE A 188 2.62 -13.81 4.30
CA PHE A 188 4.08 -13.91 4.35
C PHE A 188 4.81 -12.98 3.36
N ALA A 189 4.07 -12.34 2.43
CA ALA A 189 4.61 -11.50 1.35
C ALA A 189 3.96 -10.10 1.27
N ASP A 190 3.20 -9.70 2.30
CA ASP A 190 2.48 -8.42 2.34
C ASP A 190 3.30 -7.27 2.95
N ALA A 191 4.52 -7.54 3.41
CA ALA A 191 5.36 -6.62 4.18
C ALA A 191 6.57 -6.07 3.39
N PHE A 192 6.64 -6.34 2.09
CA PHE A 192 7.67 -5.81 1.21
C PHE A 192 7.11 -5.43 -0.16
N VAL A 193 7.85 -4.59 -0.87
CA VAL A 193 7.63 -4.27 -2.29
C VAL A 193 8.96 -4.45 -3.02
N ILE A 194 8.94 -5.18 -4.13
CA ILE A 194 10.12 -5.38 -4.98
C ILE A 194 10.14 -4.32 -6.07
N LEU A 195 11.29 -3.74 -6.33
CA LEU A 195 11.52 -2.67 -7.29
C LEU A 195 12.56 -3.13 -8.32
N ASN A 196 12.12 -3.31 -9.55
CA ASN A 196 12.93 -3.77 -10.67
C ASN A 196 13.27 -2.58 -11.59
N TYR A 197 14.55 -2.18 -11.61
CA TYR A 197 15.05 -1.10 -12.45
C TYR A 197 15.82 -1.66 -13.65
N SER A 198 15.31 -1.39 -14.86
CA SER A 198 16.06 -1.60 -16.10
C SER A 198 16.67 -0.28 -16.57
N ILE A 199 18.00 -0.23 -16.64
CA ILE A 199 18.78 0.96 -16.99
C ILE A 199 19.36 0.75 -18.38
N LYS A 200 19.01 1.64 -19.31
CA LYS A 200 19.49 1.61 -20.69
C LYS A 200 20.38 2.80 -20.97
N ASN A 201 21.58 2.54 -21.49
CA ASN A 201 22.45 3.61 -21.98
C ASN A 201 21.98 4.06 -23.36
N VAL A 202 21.48 5.29 -23.47
CA VAL A 202 21.06 5.90 -24.74
C VAL A 202 22.02 6.98 -25.22
N SER A 203 23.10 7.23 -24.48
CA SER A 203 24.20 8.11 -24.87
C SER A 203 25.09 7.48 -25.95
N ASP A 204 26.08 8.24 -26.43
CA ASP A 204 27.13 7.75 -27.33
C ASP A 204 28.42 7.34 -26.61
N GLN A 205 28.44 7.40 -25.27
CA GLN A 205 29.58 7.05 -24.43
C GLN A 205 29.33 5.76 -23.67
N THR A 206 30.39 5.00 -23.40
CA THR A 206 30.31 3.83 -22.51
C THR A 206 30.27 4.29 -21.05
N ILE A 207 29.39 3.69 -20.25
CA ILE A 207 29.32 3.92 -18.82
C ILE A 207 29.98 2.74 -18.11
N GLU A 208 31.07 2.99 -17.41
CA GLU A 208 31.80 1.97 -16.65
C GLU A 208 31.31 1.95 -15.19
N ASN A 209 31.23 0.75 -14.61
CA ASN A 209 30.98 0.48 -13.20
C ASN A 209 29.74 1.21 -12.67
N ILE A 210 28.57 0.82 -13.15
CA ILE A 210 27.33 1.43 -12.67
C ILE A 210 27.07 1.00 -11.23
N TYR A 211 26.80 1.95 -10.34
CA TYR A 211 26.28 1.69 -9.01
C TYR A 211 24.91 2.33 -8.89
N ALA A 212 23.97 1.61 -8.30
CA ALA A 212 22.62 2.11 -8.06
C ALA A 212 22.25 1.93 -6.59
N GLY A 213 21.46 2.85 -6.05
CA GLY A 213 21.06 2.82 -4.65
C GLY A 213 19.95 3.79 -4.30
N PHE A 214 19.50 3.72 -3.04
CA PHE A 214 18.49 4.60 -2.49
C PHE A 214 19.05 5.46 -1.38
N TRP A 215 19.01 6.76 -1.60
CA TRP A 215 19.03 7.74 -0.54
C TRP A 215 17.68 7.72 0.16
N THR A 216 17.64 7.69 1.50
CA THR A 216 16.38 7.54 2.25
C THR A 216 16.32 8.52 3.40
N ASP A 217 15.35 9.44 3.36
CA ASP A 217 14.93 10.28 4.49
C ASP A 217 13.95 9.50 5.38
N ALA A 218 14.51 8.46 5.99
CA ALA A 218 13.77 7.58 6.87
C ALA A 218 13.45 8.29 8.19
N SER A 219 12.20 8.11 8.61
CA SER A 219 11.71 8.53 9.92
C SER A 219 10.55 7.62 10.27
N VAL A 220 10.84 6.65 11.13
CA VAL A 220 9.86 5.65 11.58
C VAL A 220 8.97 6.29 12.64
N ALA A 221 7.71 6.52 12.30
CA ALA A 221 6.76 7.22 13.16
C ALA A 221 5.32 6.78 12.91
N ASN A 222 4.45 6.97 13.90
CA ASN A 222 3.01 6.71 13.74
C ASN A 222 2.21 8.01 13.79
N MET A 223 1.69 8.42 12.64
CA MET A 223 0.97 9.69 12.45
C MET A 223 -0.38 9.75 13.19
N ASN A 224 -0.85 8.62 13.75
CA ASN A 224 -2.05 8.56 14.61
C ASN A 224 -1.73 8.83 16.09
N TYR A 225 -0.46 8.76 16.49
CA TYR A 225 0.01 9.02 17.85
C TYR A 225 0.67 10.40 17.96
N THR A 226 1.65 10.64 17.11
CA THR A 226 2.27 11.95 16.90
C THR A 226 1.80 12.49 15.56
N ASN A 227 1.70 13.81 15.38
CA ASN A 227 1.22 14.37 14.11
C ASN A 227 2.01 15.62 13.72
N LYS A 228 2.73 15.54 12.60
CA LYS A 228 3.53 16.66 12.08
C LYS A 228 2.69 17.88 11.63
N TYR A 229 1.40 17.69 11.40
CA TYR A 229 0.47 18.74 10.96
C TYR A 229 -0.22 19.45 12.12
N GLU A 230 -0.11 18.92 13.33
CA GLU A 230 -0.74 19.49 14.52
C GLU A 230 0.32 20.24 15.35
N PRO A 231 0.17 21.56 15.56
CA PRO A 231 1.07 22.30 16.42
C PRO A 231 1.09 21.70 17.84
N GLY A 232 2.26 21.21 18.26
CA GLY A 232 2.42 20.52 19.54
C GLY A 232 2.02 19.04 19.53
N GLY A 233 1.77 18.46 18.34
CA GLY A 233 1.39 17.05 18.15
C GLY A 233 2.52 16.04 18.38
N GLY A 234 3.61 16.41 19.05
CA GLY A 234 4.65 15.47 19.50
C GLY A 234 5.63 14.92 18.46
N PHE A 235 5.36 15.09 17.15
CA PHE A 235 6.21 14.53 16.09
C PHE A 235 7.65 15.09 16.13
N THR A 236 8.64 14.24 15.90
CA THR A 236 10.06 14.58 15.88
C THR A 236 10.79 13.74 14.82
N TRP A 237 11.92 14.27 14.34
CA TRP A 237 12.81 13.60 13.40
C TRP A 237 14.07 13.04 14.08
N TYR A 238 14.21 13.23 15.40
CA TYR A 238 15.50 13.17 16.09
C TYR A 238 15.61 12.00 17.09
N ASP A 239 14.74 11.01 16.99
CA ASP A 239 14.60 9.84 17.86
C ASP A 239 14.88 8.51 17.13
N ASN A 240 15.22 8.53 15.84
CA ASN A 240 15.51 7.33 15.07
C ASN A 240 17.01 6.98 15.04
N LEU A 241 17.31 5.70 14.78
CA LEU A 241 18.66 5.17 14.56
C LEU A 241 18.71 4.27 13.33
N ASP A 242 19.82 4.37 12.58
CA ASP A 242 20.09 3.53 11.43
C ASP A 242 21.06 2.38 11.73
N GLY A 243 21.09 1.38 10.85
CA GLY A 243 22.06 0.30 10.88
C GLY A 243 22.19 -0.45 9.57
N TYR A 244 23.16 -1.38 9.54
CA TYR A 244 23.40 -2.26 8.40
C TYR A 244 23.59 -3.71 8.86
N ASP A 245 22.63 -4.55 8.51
CA ASP A 245 22.58 -5.97 8.87
C ASP A 245 23.20 -6.82 7.76
N THR A 246 24.27 -7.56 8.11
CA THR A 246 25.02 -8.47 7.22
C THR A 246 24.92 -9.91 7.71
N SER A 247 23.85 -10.24 8.43
CA SER A 247 23.54 -11.61 8.82
C SER A 247 23.38 -12.50 7.59
N ILE A 248 23.64 -13.78 7.79
CA ILE A 248 23.61 -14.78 6.73
C ILE A 248 22.25 -15.48 6.71
N ASP A 249 21.68 -15.67 5.53
CA ASP A 249 20.46 -16.44 5.30
C ASP A 249 20.68 -17.96 5.28
N ASP A 250 19.59 -18.72 5.14
CA ASP A 250 19.65 -20.19 5.15
C ASP A 250 20.43 -20.77 3.94
N SER A 251 20.66 -19.95 2.91
CA SER A 251 21.44 -20.29 1.71
C SER A 251 22.89 -19.80 1.78
N GLU A 252 23.37 -19.40 2.97
CA GLU A 252 24.72 -18.90 3.23
C GLU A 252 25.08 -17.55 2.57
N TYR A 253 24.08 -16.77 2.16
CA TYR A 253 24.26 -15.44 1.59
C TYR A 253 24.02 -14.33 2.62
N SER A 254 24.83 -13.25 2.59
CA SER A 254 24.57 -12.04 3.40
C SER A 254 23.24 -11.40 3.00
N ARG A 255 22.41 -10.98 3.95
CA ARG A 255 21.14 -10.28 3.69
C ARG A 255 21.32 -8.83 3.26
N ASP A 256 22.42 -8.20 3.65
CA ASP A 256 22.78 -6.81 3.31
C ASP A 256 21.61 -5.82 3.43
N ILE A 257 21.03 -5.70 4.63
CA ILE A 257 19.86 -4.85 4.87
C ILE A 257 20.31 -3.54 5.52
N ALA A 258 20.17 -2.42 4.83
CA ALA A 258 20.19 -1.10 5.47
C ALA A 258 18.85 -0.86 6.16
N TYR A 259 18.85 -0.47 7.44
CA TYR A 259 17.61 -0.34 8.20
C TYR A 259 17.58 0.89 9.09
N GLN A 260 16.37 1.34 9.42
CA GLN A 260 16.12 2.34 10.46
C GLN A 260 14.98 1.87 11.37
N TYR A 261 15.00 2.31 12.62
CA TYR A 261 13.93 2.14 13.60
C TYR A 261 13.86 3.34 14.56
N ASP A 262 12.72 3.46 15.24
CA ASP A 262 12.53 4.42 16.33
C ASP A 262 13.16 3.92 17.64
N LEU A 263 13.97 4.73 18.33
CA LEU A 263 14.79 4.24 19.43
C LEU A 263 13.96 3.71 20.61
N ASP A 264 12.92 4.43 21.03
CA ASP A 264 12.11 4.08 22.20
C ASP A 264 10.76 3.42 21.85
N GLY A 265 10.43 3.37 20.56
CA GLY A 265 9.25 2.75 19.99
C GLY A 265 7.97 3.52 20.24
N ASP A 266 8.02 4.78 20.71
CA ASP A 266 6.88 5.66 20.99
C ASP A 266 5.78 4.97 21.84
N ASP A 267 6.14 4.36 22.96
CA ASP A 267 5.23 3.53 23.76
C ASP A 267 4.50 2.49 22.91
N GLY A 268 5.23 1.83 22.01
CA GLY A 268 4.72 0.80 21.09
C GLY A 268 4.01 1.30 19.83
N TRP A 269 3.91 2.60 19.59
CA TRP A 269 3.31 3.14 18.37
C TRP A 269 4.27 3.16 17.18
N ALA A 270 5.59 3.20 17.41
CA ALA A 270 6.62 3.19 16.37
C ALA A 270 7.53 1.93 16.42
N GLN A 271 7.05 0.81 16.99
CA GLN A 271 7.78 -0.47 17.05
C GLN A 271 7.82 -1.19 15.70
N SER A 272 8.49 -0.58 14.73
CA SER A 272 8.68 -1.10 13.37
C SER A 272 10.11 -0.87 12.90
N TYR A 273 10.49 -1.61 11.86
CA TYR A 273 11.70 -1.42 11.07
C TYR A 273 11.31 -1.13 9.64
N ILE A 274 12.08 -0.25 9.00
CA ILE A 274 12.23 -0.18 7.55
C ILE A 274 13.57 -0.77 7.17
N GLY A 275 13.60 -1.51 6.06
CA GLY A 275 14.79 -2.10 5.47
C GLY A 275 14.83 -1.88 3.96
N ILE A 276 16.02 -1.63 3.42
CA ILE A 276 16.29 -1.67 1.99
C ILE A 276 17.41 -2.69 1.74
N THR A 277 17.19 -3.58 0.79
CA THR A 277 18.15 -4.64 0.41
C THR A 277 18.19 -4.83 -1.11
N TRP A 278 19.30 -5.36 -1.60
CA TRP A 278 19.51 -5.73 -3.00
C TRP A 278 19.26 -7.23 -3.17
N LEU A 279 18.35 -7.57 -4.09
CA LEU A 279 17.93 -8.95 -4.34
C LEU A 279 18.72 -9.60 -5.48
N GLY A 280 19.05 -8.83 -6.51
CA GLY A 280 19.74 -9.33 -7.70
C GLY A 280 19.71 -8.37 -8.89
N GLY A 281 20.01 -8.90 -10.06
CA GLY A 281 20.11 -8.16 -11.31
C GLY A 281 20.72 -9.02 -12.40
N ASN A 282 21.12 -8.42 -13.51
CA ASN A 282 21.75 -9.17 -14.61
C ASN A 282 23.20 -9.58 -14.28
N VAL A 283 23.88 -8.85 -13.38
CA VAL A 283 25.20 -9.23 -12.86
C VAL A 283 25.01 -10.13 -11.65
N SER A 284 25.60 -11.33 -11.70
CA SER A 284 25.46 -12.32 -10.64
C SER A 284 26.14 -11.87 -9.33
N ARG A 285 25.57 -12.30 -8.22
CA ARG A 285 25.91 -11.92 -6.85
C ARG A 285 27.37 -12.04 -6.42
N PRO A 286 28.16 -13.04 -6.87
CA PRO A 286 29.59 -13.09 -6.56
C PRO A 286 30.37 -11.86 -7.06
N TYR A 287 29.83 -11.12 -8.02
CA TYR A 287 30.47 -9.98 -8.69
C TYR A 287 29.89 -8.62 -8.29
N VAL A 288 28.84 -8.60 -7.46
CA VAL A 288 28.19 -7.39 -6.97
C VAL A 288 28.45 -7.24 -5.48
N GLN A 289 28.71 -6.01 -5.03
CA GLN A 289 28.89 -5.67 -3.64
C GLN A 289 27.86 -4.65 -3.20
N SER A 290 27.29 -4.89 -2.01
CA SER A 290 26.42 -3.95 -1.32
C SER A 290 27.23 -2.95 -0.50
N HIS A 291 26.77 -1.70 -0.46
CA HIS A 291 27.43 -0.59 0.23
C HIS A 291 26.42 0.21 1.06
N TYR A 292 26.87 0.65 2.24
CA TYR A 292 26.04 1.37 3.20
C TYR A 292 26.72 2.65 3.67
N ASN A 293 25.99 3.76 3.62
CA ASN A 293 26.39 5.04 4.18
C ASN A 293 25.25 5.65 4.99
N GLN A 294 25.58 6.52 5.93
CA GLN A 294 24.60 7.36 6.61
C GLN A 294 25.21 8.73 6.96
N TRP A 295 24.35 9.73 7.15
CA TRP A 295 24.71 11.07 7.65
C TRP A 295 23.49 11.76 8.27
N VAL A 296 23.72 12.83 9.02
CA VAL A 296 22.61 13.65 9.55
C VAL A 296 22.10 14.58 8.46
N TRP A 297 20.78 14.73 8.35
CA TRP A 297 20.11 15.61 7.39
C TRP A 297 20.80 16.97 7.23
N THR A 298 21.12 17.35 5.99
CA THR A 298 21.78 18.61 5.59
C THR A 298 23.17 18.85 6.20
N ASN A 299 23.77 17.84 6.83
CA ASN A 299 25.05 17.97 7.51
C ASN A 299 26.21 17.54 6.62
N SER A 300 26.79 18.51 5.90
CA SER A 300 27.98 18.32 5.07
C SER A 300 29.30 18.47 5.84
N ASN A 301 29.26 18.79 7.14
CA ASN A 301 30.44 18.93 7.98
C ASN A 301 30.17 18.53 9.43
N ASN A 302 30.19 17.23 9.69
CA ASN A 302 29.82 16.68 10.97
C ASN A 302 31.01 16.70 11.95
N SER A 303 30.97 17.58 12.96
CA SER A 303 32.05 17.66 13.96
C SER A 303 32.14 16.45 14.89
N SER A 304 31.02 15.78 15.15
CA SER A 304 30.93 14.63 16.05
C SER A 304 31.31 13.34 15.34
N TYR A 305 30.92 13.22 14.07
CA TYR A 305 31.14 12.05 13.22
C TYR A 305 31.66 12.46 11.83
N PRO A 306 32.91 12.90 11.66
CA PRO A 306 33.39 13.51 10.41
C PRO A 306 33.20 12.69 9.13
N VAL A 307 33.29 11.36 9.20
CA VAL A 307 33.11 10.46 8.04
C VAL A 307 31.64 10.26 7.64
N TYR A 308 30.70 10.69 8.49
CA TYR A 308 29.24 10.64 8.33
C TYR A 308 28.70 11.99 7.89
N SER A 309 29.23 12.47 6.76
CA SER A 309 28.86 13.75 6.14
C SER A 309 28.20 13.53 4.79
N MET A 310 27.22 14.38 4.49
CA MET A 310 26.48 14.44 3.24
C MET A 310 27.41 14.75 2.05
N PRO A 311 27.31 14.01 0.92
CA PRO A 311 28.08 14.33 -0.30
C PRO A 311 27.49 15.54 -1.03
N LEU A 312 28.34 16.39 -1.60
CA LEU A 312 27.94 17.63 -2.30
C LEU A 312 28.14 17.58 -3.81
N THR A 313 29.04 16.73 -4.29
CA THR A 313 29.40 16.63 -5.72
C THR A 313 29.19 15.22 -6.24
N ASP A 314 29.03 15.07 -7.56
CA ASP A 314 28.90 13.75 -8.19
C ASP A 314 30.08 12.83 -7.88
N TYR A 315 31.29 13.38 -7.75
CA TYR A 315 32.45 12.62 -7.32
C TYR A 315 32.25 12.00 -5.93
N GLU A 316 31.80 12.80 -4.96
CA GLU A 316 31.54 12.36 -3.58
C GLU A 316 30.32 11.43 -3.52
N ARG A 317 29.25 11.72 -4.26
CA ARG A 317 28.06 10.85 -4.36
C ARG A 317 28.43 9.48 -4.92
N TYR A 318 29.23 9.44 -5.98
CA TYR A 318 29.72 8.18 -6.55
C TYR A 318 30.58 7.42 -5.54
N GLN A 319 31.44 8.10 -4.78
CA GLN A 319 32.20 7.44 -3.71
C GLN A 319 31.30 6.81 -2.65
N LYS A 320 30.18 7.48 -2.28
CA LYS A 320 29.18 6.94 -1.36
C LYS A 320 28.42 5.76 -1.98
N LEU A 321 28.12 5.77 -3.27
CA LEU A 321 27.52 4.63 -3.97
C LEU A 321 28.46 3.42 -4.08
N SER A 322 29.77 3.66 -4.22
CA SER A 322 30.75 2.61 -4.52
C SER A 322 31.57 2.16 -3.30
N SER A 323 31.23 2.58 -2.08
CA SER A 323 31.93 2.17 -0.86
C SER A 323 31.10 2.41 0.40
N SER A 324 31.27 1.57 1.41
CA SER A 324 30.61 1.75 2.71
C SER A 324 31.32 2.77 3.60
N VAL A 325 30.56 3.47 4.44
CA VAL A 325 31.08 4.36 5.47
C VAL A 325 31.98 3.60 6.44
N GLN A 326 33.04 4.27 6.90
CA GLN A 326 33.96 3.68 7.87
C GLN A 326 33.28 3.53 9.24
N LYS A 327 33.30 2.31 9.78
CA LYS A 327 32.82 1.99 11.13
C LYS A 327 33.70 2.66 12.20
N GLY A 328 33.06 3.15 13.26
CA GLY A 328 33.73 3.71 14.42
C GLY A 328 33.93 2.71 15.56
N THR A 329 34.64 3.16 16.59
CA THR A 329 34.89 2.40 17.83
C THR A 329 34.82 3.34 19.02
N GLY A 330 34.25 2.88 20.14
CA GLY A 330 34.16 3.66 21.38
C GLY A 330 32.72 3.76 21.90
N PRO A 331 32.50 4.56 22.95
CA PRO A 331 31.19 4.68 23.62
C PRO A 331 30.13 5.41 22.79
N GLU A 332 30.53 6.17 21.77
CA GLU A 332 29.65 6.90 20.83
C GLU A 332 29.14 6.02 19.66
N TYR A 333 29.48 4.72 19.67
CA TYR A 333 29.14 3.80 18.59
C TYR A 333 28.45 2.55 19.15
N THR A 334 27.52 2.01 18.38
CA THR A 334 26.89 0.71 18.62
C THR A 334 27.92 -0.41 18.51
N ALA A 335 27.56 -1.62 18.94
CA ALA A 335 28.40 -2.80 18.75
C ALA A 335 28.71 -3.09 17.26
N ALA A 336 27.85 -2.64 16.34
CA ALA A 336 28.05 -2.75 14.90
C ALA A 336 28.99 -1.68 14.31
N GLY A 337 29.35 -0.67 15.11
CA GLY A 337 30.28 0.41 14.74
C GLY A 337 29.63 1.64 14.11
N TYR A 338 28.31 1.80 14.23
CA TYR A 338 27.55 2.97 13.76
C TYR A 338 27.23 3.93 14.92
N PRO A 339 27.05 5.24 14.69
CA PRO A 339 26.61 6.19 15.71
C PRO A 339 25.45 5.64 16.56
N ASN A 340 25.52 5.78 17.88
CA ASN A 340 24.47 5.29 18.80
C ASN A 340 23.55 6.37 19.36
N GLU A 341 23.79 7.63 19.00
CA GLU A 341 22.93 8.76 19.37
C GLU A 341 21.83 8.97 18.32
N PRO A 342 20.55 9.06 18.72
CA PRO A 342 19.46 9.25 17.77
C PRO A 342 19.52 10.64 17.12
N ASN A 343 19.07 10.72 15.88
CA ASN A 343 19.08 11.95 15.10
C ASN A 343 18.17 11.83 13.86
N SER A 344 18.07 12.91 13.09
CA SER A 344 17.51 12.90 11.73
C SER A 344 18.53 12.29 10.78
N TRP A 345 18.66 10.97 10.88
CA TRP A 345 19.60 10.19 10.10
C TRP A 345 19.03 9.86 8.73
N ILE A 346 19.88 10.03 7.73
CA ILE A 346 19.69 9.63 6.35
C ILE A 346 20.60 8.43 6.12
N PHE A 347 20.08 7.37 5.50
CA PHE A 347 20.91 6.30 4.99
C PHE A 347 20.88 6.21 3.46
N LEU A 348 22.00 5.76 2.90
CA LEU A 348 22.16 5.40 1.52
C LEU A 348 22.57 3.93 1.44
N PHE A 349 21.70 3.10 0.87
CA PHE A 349 22.01 1.72 0.49
C PHE A 349 22.25 1.65 -1.00
N SER A 350 23.27 0.92 -1.44
CA SER A 350 23.62 0.81 -2.86
C SER A 350 24.28 -0.51 -3.18
N ALA A 351 24.29 -0.90 -4.46
CA ALA A 351 24.95 -2.07 -4.95
C ALA A 351 25.64 -1.79 -6.30
N GLY A 352 26.66 -2.59 -6.62
CA GLY A 352 27.38 -2.58 -7.90
C GLY A 352 28.75 -3.26 -7.80
N PRO A 353 29.58 -3.23 -8.86
CA PRO A 353 29.31 -2.61 -10.14
C PRO A 353 28.34 -3.43 -11.02
N PHE A 354 27.53 -2.72 -11.80
CA PHE A 354 26.65 -3.26 -12.82
C PHE A 354 27.11 -2.86 -14.23
N GLY A 355 26.69 -3.63 -15.21
CA GLY A 355 26.89 -3.38 -16.63
C GLY A 355 26.35 -4.56 -17.43
N SER A 356 26.59 -4.57 -18.74
CA SER A 356 26.19 -5.67 -19.63
C SER A 356 27.38 -6.53 -20.06
N VAL A 357 28.59 -5.99 -19.99
CA VAL A 357 29.83 -6.66 -20.39
C VAL A 357 30.86 -6.54 -19.27
N PRO A 358 31.48 -7.65 -18.81
CA PRO A 358 32.59 -7.58 -17.87
C PRO A 358 33.84 -7.09 -18.59
N THR A 359 34.57 -6.14 -17.99
CA THR A 359 35.81 -5.60 -18.57
C THR A 359 37.05 -6.38 -18.14
N GLU A 360 36.94 -7.17 -17.06
CA GLU A 360 38.01 -8.02 -16.53
C GLU A 360 37.58 -9.49 -16.46
N PRO A 361 38.49 -10.47 -16.60
CA PRO A 361 38.15 -11.90 -16.56
C PRO A 361 37.54 -12.38 -15.24
N ASP A 362 37.79 -11.66 -14.14
CA ASP A 362 37.25 -11.96 -12.82
C ASP A 362 35.91 -11.25 -12.54
N SER A 363 35.38 -10.51 -13.53
CA SER A 363 34.14 -9.73 -13.43
C SER A 363 34.12 -8.72 -12.28
N SER A 364 35.29 -8.23 -11.86
CA SER A 364 35.41 -7.17 -10.85
C SER A 364 35.03 -5.78 -11.35
N ALA A 365 34.91 -5.61 -12.67
CA ALA A 365 34.53 -4.37 -13.32
C ALA A 365 33.63 -4.66 -14.54
N TRP A 366 32.70 -3.75 -14.81
CA TRP A 366 31.67 -3.90 -15.82
C TRP A 366 31.48 -2.62 -16.62
N GLU A 367 31.01 -2.75 -17.85
CA GLU A 367 30.65 -1.63 -18.71
C GLU A 367 29.25 -1.79 -19.30
N LEU A 368 28.61 -0.66 -19.55
CA LEU A 368 27.34 -0.54 -20.26
C LEU A 368 27.58 0.26 -21.55
N PRO A 369 27.84 -0.40 -22.69
CA PRO A 369 28.01 0.24 -23.98
C PRO A 369 26.74 0.98 -24.45
N PRO A 370 26.88 1.93 -25.40
CA PRO A 370 25.74 2.57 -26.04
C PRO A 370 24.73 1.58 -26.62
N GLY A 371 23.46 1.72 -26.21
CA GLY A 371 22.35 0.89 -26.67
C GLY A 371 22.03 -0.32 -25.78
N ASP A 372 22.97 -0.73 -24.92
CA ASP A 372 22.81 -1.89 -24.04
C ASP A 372 22.02 -1.54 -22.78
N SER A 373 21.62 -2.57 -22.03
CA SER A 373 20.86 -2.41 -20.78
C SER A 373 21.41 -3.33 -19.68
N CYS A 374 21.30 -2.86 -18.44
CA CYS A 374 21.52 -3.66 -17.23
C CYS A 374 20.30 -3.56 -16.31
N ASN A 375 20.24 -4.43 -15.33
CA ASN A 375 19.11 -4.58 -14.43
C ASN A 375 19.58 -4.59 -12.97
N VAL A 376 18.84 -3.87 -12.10
CA VAL A 376 19.05 -3.82 -10.66
C VAL A 376 17.72 -4.03 -9.95
N VAL A 377 17.66 -5.02 -9.08
CA VAL A 377 16.45 -5.34 -8.30
C VAL A 377 16.71 -5.13 -6.81
N MET A 378 15.88 -4.32 -6.18
CA MET A 378 15.93 -4.03 -4.75
C MET A 378 14.56 -4.28 -4.12
N ALA A 379 14.51 -4.37 -2.79
CA ALA A 379 13.27 -4.44 -2.04
C ALA A 379 13.24 -3.42 -0.92
N VAL A 380 12.06 -2.83 -0.73
CA VAL A 380 11.69 -2.12 0.50
C VAL A 380 10.95 -3.11 1.39
N VAL A 381 11.46 -3.36 2.58
CA VAL A 381 10.98 -4.38 3.52
C VAL A 381 10.63 -3.72 4.84
N THR A 382 9.48 -4.05 5.40
CA THR A 382 9.05 -3.53 6.72
C THR A 382 8.74 -4.67 7.67
N ALA A 383 8.90 -4.43 8.98
CA ALA A 383 8.60 -5.44 9.97
C ALA A 383 8.35 -4.85 11.35
N LYS A 384 7.32 -5.36 12.05
CA LYS A 384 7.13 -5.09 13.49
C LYS A 384 8.26 -5.72 14.28
N TRP A 385 8.64 -5.08 15.39
CA TRP A 385 9.65 -5.63 16.29
C TRP A 385 9.23 -7.00 16.81
N ASN A 386 10.21 -7.92 16.92
CA ASN A 386 10.02 -9.19 17.60
C ASN A 386 10.47 -9.06 19.06
N GLY A 387 9.55 -8.59 19.91
CA GLY A 387 9.81 -8.28 21.32
C GLY A 387 10.00 -6.78 21.58
N THR A 388 10.35 -6.43 22.83
CA THR A 388 10.39 -5.03 23.32
C THR A 388 11.77 -4.61 23.86
N GLU A 389 12.80 -5.41 23.60
CA GLU A 389 14.17 -5.14 24.06
C GLU A 389 14.88 -4.11 23.17
N ASP A 390 16.13 -3.78 23.49
CA ASP A 390 17.00 -2.96 22.63
C ASP A 390 17.26 -3.65 21.27
N ASP A 391 17.79 -2.89 20.31
CA ASP A 391 18.12 -3.41 18.98
C ASP A 391 19.06 -4.61 19.06
N SER A 392 18.62 -5.72 18.46
CA SER A 392 19.35 -6.98 18.43
C SER A 392 18.91 -7.83 17.24
N PRO A 393 19.71 -8.83 16.83
CA PRO A 393 19.30 -9.78 15.80
C PRO A 393 17.97 -10.47 16.14
N THR A 394 17.70 -10.75 17.41
CA THR A 394 16.42 -11.33 17.86
C THR A 394 15.26 -10.38 17.62
N ARG A 395 15.42 -9.09 17.91
CA ARG A 395 14.37 -8.07 17.70
C ARG A 395 14.09 -7.85 16.20
N ARG A 396 15.12 -8.02 15.36
CA ARG A 396 15.02 -7.95 13.88
C ARG A 396 14.52 -9.22 13.21
N ARG A 397 14.14 -10.27 13.95
CA ARG A 397 13.74 -11.56 13.37
C ARG A 397 12.67 -11.44 12.28
N ASN A 398 11.65 -10.61 12.48
CA ASN A 398 10.60 -10.40 11.48
C ASN A 398 11.12 -9.69 10.22
N LEU A 399 12.06 -8.75 10.37
CA LEU A 399 12.72 -8.09 9.24
C LEU A 399 13.51 -9.09 8.40
N HIS A 400 14.24 -10.01 9.06
CA HIS A 400 14.95 -11.10 8.37
C HIS A 400 13.99 -12.00 7.61
N VAL A 401 12.90 -12.43 8.24
CA VAL A 401 11.89 -13.30 7.59
C VAL A 401 11.28 -12.61 6.37
N ASN A 402 10.87 -11.35 6.48
CA ASN A 402 10.25 -10.62 5.37
C ASN A 402 11.26 -10.35 4.24
N SER A 403 12.52 -10.06 4.58
CA SER A 403 13.60 -9.90 3.60
C SER A 403 13.93 -11.21 2.88
N ASP A 404 13.93 -12.34 3.60
CA ASP A 404 14.18 -13.66 3.03
C ASP A 404 13.04 -14.06 2.07
N TRP A 405 11.78 -13.70 2.39
CA TRP A 405 10.65 -13.89 1.47
C TRP A 405 10.73 -12.99 0.23
N ALA A 406 11.17 -11.73 0.37
CA ALA A 406 11.42 -10.87 -0.78
C ALA A 406 12.49 -11.47 -1.71
N GLN A 407 13.56 -12.01 -1.14
CA GLN A 407 14.61 -12.70 -1.89
C GLN A 407 14.07 -13.97 -2.58
N ARG A 408 13.27 -14.78 -1.89
CA ARG A 408 12.64 -15.99 -2.47
C ARG A 408 11.73 -15.64 -3.65
N ALA A 409 10.90 -14.60 -3.50
CA ALA A 409 10.07 -14.11 -4.59
C ALA A 409 10.94 -13.74 -5.81
N TYR A 410 11.99 -12.92 -5.62
CA TYR A 410 12.87 -12.55 -6.74
C TYR A 410 13.60 -13.75 -7.38
N ASN A 411 14.05 -14.70 -6.57
CA ASN A 411 14.74 -15.89 -7.08
C ASN A 411 13.82 -16.67 -8.01
N GLY A 412 12.56 -16.90 -7.61
CA GLY A 412 11.66 -17.80 -8.31
C GLY A 412 12.32 -19.17 -8.44
N GLU A 413 12.59 -19.58 -9.68
CA GLU A 413 13.26 -20.85 -10.00
C GLU A 413 14.77 -20.86 -9.70
N ASP A 414 15.43 -19.68 -9.69
CA ASP A 414 16.88 -19.50 -9.45
C ASP A 414 17.26 -19.75 -7.97
N LYS A 415 17.12 -21.00 -7.51
CA LYS A 415 17.28 -21.37 -6.09
C LYS A 415 18.70 -21.09 -5.61
N ASN A 416 19.70 -21.25 -6.48
CA ASN A 416 21.11 -21.06 -6.14
C ASN A 416 21.66 -19.65 -6.46
N ARG A 417 20.85 -18.75 -7.03
CA ARG A 417 21.16 -17.33 -7.29
C ARG A 417 22.33 -17.12 -8.25
N ASN A 418 22.52 -18.03 -9.20
CA ASN A 418 23.61 -17.96 -10.18
C ASN A 418 23.16 -17.27 -11.50
N ASN A 419 21.88 -16.92 -11.65
CA ASN A 419 21.25 -16.38 -12.86
C ASN A 419 21.23 -17.35 -14.07
N ILE A 420 21.25 -18.65 -13.82
CA ILE A 420 21.25 -19.72 -14.83
C ILE A 420 20.14 -20.69 -14.44
N LEU A 421 19.29 -21.05 -15.40
CA LEU A 421 18.29 -22.11 -15.20
C LEU A 421 19.00 -23.48 -15.20
N ASP A 422 19.03 -24.15 -14.06
CA ASP A 422 19.52 -25.52 -13.94
C ASP A 422 18.41 -26.55 -14.25
N ASP A 423 18.77 -27.77 -14.69
CA ASP A 423 17.80 -28.81 -15.13
C ASP A 423 16.78 -29.21 -14.03
N ASP A 424 17.09 -28.97 -12.74
CA ASP A 424 16.21 -29.24 -11.58
C ASP A 424 15.50 -27.99 -11.03
N GLU A 425 15.65 -26.86 -11.70
CA GLU A 425 15.03 -25.58 -11.36
C GLU A 425 13.83 -25.23 -12.25
N ASP A 426 13.81 -25.72 -13.50
CA ASP A 426 12.71 -25.52 -14.48
C ASP A 426 11.44 -26.30 -14.06
N LEU A 427 10.54 -25.62 -13.36
CA LEU A 427 9.32 -26.21 -12.80
C LEU A 427 8.26 -26.45 -13.87
N ASP A 428 8.30 -25.71 -14.97
CA ASP A 428 7.28 -25.75 -16.01
C ASP A 428 7.69 -26.33 -17.37
N GLU A 429 8.98 -26.68 -17.51
CA GLU A 429 9.62 -27.27 -18.69
C GLU A 429 9.61 -26.34 -19.91
N ASP A 430 9.60 -25.01 -19.71
CA ASP A 430 9.61 -24.02 -20.80
C ASP A 430 11.03 -23.58 -21.23
N GLY A 431 12.04 -23.85 -20.39
CA GLY A 431 13.46 -23.56 -20.64
C GLY A 431 13.86 -22.09 -20.42
N GLU A 432 13.02 -21.27 -19.79
CA GLU A 432 13.29 -19.90 -19.38
C GLU A 432 13.27 -19.80 -17.84
N ILE A 433 14.04 -18.85 -17.28
CA ILE A 433 14.11 -18.69 -15.82
C ILE A 433 12.98 -17.81 -15.33
N ASP A 434 12.06 -18.39 -14.56
CA ASP A 434 10.96 -17.63 -14.01
C ASP A 434 11.29 -17.01 -12.64
N ARG A 435 11.02 -15.71 -12.53
CA ARG A 435 11.20 -14.91 -11.32
C ARG A 435 9.86 -14.41 -10.82
N TYR A 436 9.81 -14.02 -9.54
CA TYR A 436 8.64 -13.45 -8.88
C TYR A 436 7.49 -14.44 -8.64
N ILE A 437 7.79 -15.74 -8.64
CA ILE A 437 6.82 -16.79 -8.30
C ILE A 437 6.89 -17.09 -6.80
N LEU A 438 5.72 -17.18 -6.17
CA LEU A 438 5.54 -17.57 -4.78
C LEU A 438 4.52 -18.73 -4.72
N PRO A 439 4.57 -19.57 -3.67
CA PRO A 439 3.46 -20.48 -3.38
C PRO A 439 2.16 -19.70 -3.17
N GLU A 440 1.03 -20.18 -3.70
CA GLU A 440 -0.22 -19.42 -3.67
C GLU A 440 -1.30 -20.14 -2.85
N PRO A 441 -1.83 -19.53 -1.78
CA PRO A 441 -3.05 -20.04 -1.18
C PRO A 441 -4.21 -20.01 -2.17
N PRO A 442 -5.27 -20.81 -1.94
CA PRO A 442 -6.48 -20.75 -2.74
C PRO A 442 -7.03 -19.32 -2.81
N PRO A 443 -7.62 -18.91 -3.95
CA PRO A 443 -8.03 -17.54 -4.16
C PRO A 443 -9.09 -17.13 -3.14
N VAL A 444 -9.07 -15.86 -2.79
CA VAL A 444 -10.02 -15.27 -1.83
C VAL A 444 -11.45 -15.54 -2.30
N PRO A 445 -12.34 -16.09 -1.44
CA PRO A 445 -13.74 -16.30 -1.80
C PRO A 445 -14.46 -14.99 -2.14
N ASN A 446 -15.23 -14.99 -3.24
CA ASN A 446 -16.10 -13.86 -3.54
C ASN A 446 -17.22 -13.81 -2.50
N MET A 447 -17.34 -12.69 -1.78
CA MET A 447 -18.23 -12.53 -0.63
C MET A 447 -19.33 -11.50 -0.88
N ALA A 448 -20.47 -11.62 -0.22
CA ALA A 448 -21.48 -10.57 -0.06
C ALA A 448 -21.99 -10.55 1.38
N VAL A 449 -22.47 -9.40 1.84
CA VAL A 449 -23.08 -9.26 3.16
C VAL A 449 -24.50 -8.69 3.06
N ASP A 450 -25.38 -9.20 3.90
CA ASP A 450 -26.71 -8.65 4.15
C ASP A 450 -26.77 -8.13 5.58
N VAL A 451 -27.14 -6.85 5.73
CA VAL A 451 -27.02 -6.08 6.97
C VAL A 451 -28.41 -5.74 7.48
N ASP A 452 -28.76 -6.22 8.68
CA ASP A 452 -30.09 -6.08 9.29
C ASP A 452 -30.02 -5.70 10.78
N ASP A 453 -31.18 -5.58 11.44
CA ASP A 453 -31.28 -5.21 12.86
C ASP A 453 -30.60 -6.28 13.71
N GLN A 454 -29.44 -5.92 14.26
CA GLN A 454 -28.59 -6.76 15.10
C GLN A 454 -28.12 -8.07 14.47
N VAL A 455 -28.19 -8.18 13.14
CA VAL A 455 -27.81 -9.38 12.38
C VAL A 455 -27.01 -8.99 11.16
N VAL A 456 -25.96 -9.75 10.87
CA VAL A 456 -25.24 -9.69 9.59
C VAL A 456 -25.16 -11.11 9.04
N THR A 457 -25.59 -11.30 7.80
CA THR A 457 -25.43 -12.57 7.08
C THR A 457 -24.34 -12.43 6.04
N VAL A 458 -23.34 -13.29 6.11
CA VAL A 458 -22.22 -13.35 5.16
C VAL A 458 -22.48 -14.49 4.19
N TYR A 459 -22.37 -14.23 2.89
CA TYR A 459 -22.50 -15.21 1.82
C TYR A 459 -21.18 -15.30 1.05
N TRP A 460 -20.79 -16.49 0.57
CA TRP A 460 -19.62 -16.63 -0.30
C TRP A 460 -19.77 -17.72 -1.37
N GLN A 461 -18.96 -17.57 -2.42
CA GLN A 461 -18.88 -18.51 -3.54
C GLN A 461 -17.83 -19.60 -3.29
N SER A 462 -17.93 -20.71 -4.02
CA SER A 462 -16.99 -21.84 -3.97
C SER A 462 -15.82 -21.71 -4.96
N ASN A 463 -15.47 -20.48 -5.38
CA ASN A 463 -14.43 -20.23 -6.38
C ASN A 463 -13.03 -20.72 -5.96
N ALA A 464 -12.79 -20.86 -4.66
CA ALA A 464 -11.53 -21.37 -4.11
C ALA A 464 -11.37 -22.89 -4.23
N GLU A 465 -12.47 -23.66 -4.32
CA GLU A 465 -12.41 -25.13 -4.13
C GLU A 465 -11.75 -25.89 -5.29
N ASN A 466 -11.73 -25.29 -6.49
CA ASN A 466 -11.17 -25.91 -7.70
C ASN A 466 -9.89 -25.21 -8.18
N PHE A 467 -9.27 -24.40 -7.32
CA PHE A 467 -8.00 -23.74 -7.64
C PHE A 467 -6.88 -24.76 -7.72
N ILE A 468 -5.96 -24.55 -8.66
CA ILE A 468 -4.77 -25.36 -8.87
C ILE A 468 -3.58 -24.49 -8.50
N ASP A 469 -2.83 -24.86 -7.47
CA ASP A 469 -1.67 -24.09 -7.02
C ASP A 469 -0.57 -24.08 -8.11
N PRO A 470 0.03 -22.92 -8.43
CA PRO A 470 0.99 -22.81 -9.54
C PRO A 470 2.28 -23.61 -9.34
N ILE A 471 2.70 -23.83 -8.10
CA ILE A 471 3.95 -24.53 -7.77
C ILE A 471 3.74 -26.06 -7.76
N SER A 472 2.80 -26.53 -6.95
CA SER A 472 2.50 -27.96 -6.75
C SER A 472 1.70 -28.57 -7.91
N ARG A 473 0.96 -27.75 -8.67
CA ARG A 473 0.03 -28.16 -9.74
C ARG A 473 -1.09 -29.08 -9.25
N GLU A 474 -1.40 -29.06 -7.96
CA GLU A 474 -2.47 -29.82 -7.34
C GLU A 474 -3.66 -28.92 -6.96
N MET A 475 -4.85 -29.52 -6.86
CA MET A 475 -5.95 -28.89 -6.14
C MET A 475 -5.78 -29.18 -4.65
N ASP A 476 -5.40 -28.16 -3.89
CA ASP A 476 -4.96 -28.29 -2.51
C ASP A 476 -5.81 -27.55 -1.47
N PHE A 477 -6.93 -26.99 -1.90
CA PHE A 477 -7.96 -26.42 -1.04
C PHE A 477 -8.38 -27.38 0.10
N GLU A 478 -8.43 -26.86 1.33
CA GLU A 478 -8.82 -27.60 2.53
C GLU A 478 -10.08 -27.02 3.20
N GLY A 479 -10.23 -25.69 3.26
CA GLY A 479 -11.35 -25.11 3.98
C GLY A 479 -11.48 -23.59 3.93
N TYR A 480 -12.46 -23.10 4.68
CA TYR A 480 -12.80 -21.69 4.85
C TYR A 480 -12.64 -21.24 6.30
N ARG A 481 -12.20 -20.00 6.50
CA ARG A 481 -12.29 -19.29 7.78
C ARG A 481 -13.14 -18.04 7.61
N ILE A 482 -14.04 -17.79 8.57
CA ILE A 482 -14.89 -16.61 8.60
C ILE A 482 -14.42 -15.73 9.75
N TYR A 483 -14.09 -14.49 9.43
CA TYR A 483 -13.66 -13.49 10.38
C TYR A 483 -14.68 -12.37 10.51
N GLY A 484 -14.74 -11.79 11.69
CA GLY A 484 -15.47 -10.56 11.94
C GLY A 484 -14.66 -9.57 12.76
N ALA A 485 -15.11 -8.33 12.78
CA ALA A 485 -14.58 -7.31 13.67
C ALA A 485 -14.56 -7.80 15.11
N ARG A 486 -13.52 -7.41 15.84
CA ARG A 486 -13.29 -7.79 17.22
C ARG A 486 -14.52 -7.57 18.11
N LYS A 487 -14.97 -8.65 18.77
CA LYS A 487 -16.18 -8.63 19.63
C LYS A 487 -15.93 -8.21 21.08
N THR A 488 -14.70 -8.32 21.58
CA THR A 488 -14.34 -8.02 22.98
C THR A 488 -13.23 -7.00 23.08
N VAL A 489 -13.39 -5.99 23.93
CA VAL A 489 -12.29 -5.10 24.33
C VAL A 489 -11.48 -5.82 25.41
N ASN A 490 -10.51 -6.63 25.02
CA ASN A 490 -9.45 -7.18 25.88
C ASN A 490 -8.11 -6.50 25.55
N ASP A 491 -7.02 -6.84 26.24
CA ASP A 491 -5.69 -6.28 25.92
C ASP A 491 -5.05 -6.94 24.68
N SER A 492 -5.77 -7.76 23.91
CA SER A 492 -5.22 -8.35 22.68
C SER A 492 -5.05 -7.29 21.59
N ASN A 493 -3.99 -7.39 20.79
CA ASN A 493 -3.74 -6.53 19.61
C ASN A 493 -4.35 -7.15 18.33
N GLU A 494 -5.45 -7.89 18.45
CA GLU A 494 -6.07 -8.60 17.32
C GLU A 494 -7.25 -7.80 16.76
N GLU A 495 -7.22 -7.54 15.46
CA GLU A 495 -8.26 -6.81 14.72
C GLU A 495 -9.47 -7.71 14.43
N PHE A 496 -9.20 -8.95 14.02
CA PHE A 496 -10.21 -9.91 13.63
C PHE A 496 -10.46 -10.94 14.74
N THR A 497 -11.71 -11.38 14.84
CA THR A 497 -12.10 -12.57 15.61
C THR A 497 -12.52 -13.66 14.64
N LEU A 498 -11.92 -14.84 14.76
CA LEU A 498 -12.38 -16.04 14.05
C LEU A 498 -13.79 -16.41 14.55
N LEU A 499 -14.77 -16.35 13.65
CA LEU A 499 -16.18 -16.65 13.92
C LEU A 499 -16.52 -18.12 13.63
N GLY A 500 -15.79 -18.73 12.70
CA GLY A 500 -15.92 -20.14 12.35
C GLY A 500 -14.80 -20.58 11.41
N GLU A 501 -14.42 -21.85 11.53
CA GLU A 501 -13.51 -22.55 10.63
C GLU A 501 -14.25 -23.80 10.17
N PHE A 502 -14.28 -24.01 8.85
CA PHE A 502 -14.98 -25.12 8.21
C PHE A 502 -14.06 -25.75 7.17
N ASP A 503 -13.93 -27.06 7.20
CA ASP A 503 -12.92 -27.80 6.43
C ASP A 503 -13.40 -29.17 5.97
N LEU A 504 -12.72 -29.73 4.98
CA LEU A 504 -13.07 -31.01 4.39
C LEU A 504 -13.05 -32.13 5.45
N ALA A 505 -14.16 -32.86 5.58
CA ALA A 505 -14.25 -33.99 6.51
C ALA A 505 -13.74 -35.28 5.85
N LEU A 506 -12.44 -35.33 5.52
CA LEU A 506 -11.80 -36.45 4.83
C LEU A 506 -10.90 -37.25 5.77
N THR A 507 -11.11 -38.57 5.81
CA THR A 507 -10.31 -39.49 6.65
C THR A 507 -8.82 -39.53 6.30
N GLU A 508 -8.43 -39.06 5.12
CA GLU A 508 -7.04 -39.07 4.63
C GLU A 508 -6.23 -37.85 5.12
N HIS A 509 -6.88 -36.82 5.68
CA HIS A 509 -6.28 -35.52 6.03
C HIS A 509 -6.54 -35.07 7.48
N MET A 510 -6.74 -36.01 8.41
CA MET A 510 -7.08 -35.75 9.83
C MET A 510 -6.07 -34.88 10.64
N GLY A 511 -4.97 -34.42 10.04
CA GLY A 511 -3.95 -33.57 10.68
C GLY A 511 -4.09 -32.08 10.40
N ILE A 512 -5.03 -31.67 9.54
CA ILE A 512 -5.24 -30.28 9.10
C ILE A 512 -6.66 -29.87 9.50
N GLY A 513 -6.79 -28.68 10.08
CA GLY A 513 -8.08 -28.16 10.58
C GLY A 513 -8.74 -29.02 11.67
N TYR A 514 -10.07 -28.98 11.75
CA TYR A 514 -10.91 -29.66 12.74
C TYR A 514 -11.84 -30.74 12.15
N ASN A 515 -11.80 -30.95 10.83
CA ASN A 515 -12.60 -31.86 10.03
C ASN A 515 -14.12 -31.71 10.27
N THR A 516 -14.58 -30.47 10.31
CA THR A 516 -15.94 -30.09 10.69
C THR A 516 -16.97 -30.29 9.57
N GLY A 517 -16.54 -30.31 8.31
CA GLY A 517 -17.42 -30.37 7.15
C GLY A 517 -18.19 -29.06 6.90
N PHE A 518 -18.86 -28.99 5.75
CA PHE A 518 -19.56 -27.77 5.32
C PHE A 518 -21.07 -27.74 5.63
N GLU A 519 -21.60 -28.76 6.33
CA GLU A 519 -23.06 -28.88 6.57
C GLU A 519 -23.67 -27.65 7.27
N TYR A 520 -22.94 -27.01 8.19
CA TYR A 520 -23.44 -25.84 8.93
C TYR A 520 -23.54 -24.57 8.06
N ILE A 521 -22.66 -24.45 7.07
CA ILE A 521 -22.54 -23.25 6.23
C ILE A 521 -23.23 -23.38 4.88
N ARG A 522 -23.64 -24.58 4.48
CA ARG A 522 -24.35 -24.81 3.21
C ARG A 522 -25.68 -24.07 3.16
N ILE A 523 -25.96 -23.49 2.01
CA ILE A 523 -27.31 -23.08 1.67
C ILE A 523 -28.07 -24.34 1.26
N ILE A 524 -29.24 -24.54 1.85
CA ILE A 524 -30.11 -25.70 1.58
C ILE A 524 -31.51 -25.21 1.20
N ASN A 525 -32.17 -25.96 0.32
CA ASN A 525 -33.56 -25.73 -0.04
C ASN A 525 -34.52 -26.31 1.01
N ASP A 526 -35.83 -26.12 0.81
CA ASP A 526 -36.90 -26.62 1.69
C ASP A 526 -36.89 -28.16 1.88
N PHE A 527 -36.19 -28.90 1.01
CA PHE A 527 -36.06 -30.36 1.06
C PHE A 527 -34.77 -30.84 1.73
N GLY A 528 -33.87 -29.91 2.10
CA GLY A 528 -32.59 -30.21 2.74
C GLY A 528 -31.44 -30.53 1.77
N ASP A 529 -31.64 -30.36 0.47
CA ASP A 529 -30.59 -30.52 -0.53
C ASP A 529 -29.77 -29.24 -0.68
N GLN A 530 -28.50 -29.35 -1.11
CA GLN A 530 -27.65 -28.19 -1.40
C GLN A 530 -28.30 -27.29 -2.45
N ASP A 531 -28.34 -26.00 -2.13
CA ASP A 531 -28.94 -24.95 -2.94
C ASP A 531 -27.98 -23.75 -3.01
N SER A 532 -28.42 -22.66 -3.62
CA SER A 532 -27.69 -21.41 -3.76
C SER A 532 -28.60 -20.22 -3.59
N VAL A 533 -28.02 -19.04 -3.36
CA VAL A 533 -28.75 -17.76 -3.39
C VAL A 533 -28.14 -16.85 -4.44
N GLU A 534 -28.99 -16.12 -5.16
CA GLU A 534 -28.55 -15.11 -6.12
C GLU A 534 -28.62 -13.72 -5.45
N ILE A 535 -27.50 -13.01 -5.41
CA ILE A 535 -27.38 -11.63 -4.90
C ILE A 535 -26.65 -10.84 -5.98
N ASP A 536 -27.25 -9.76 -6.48
CA ASP A 536 -26.70 -8.89 -7.53
C ASP A 536 -26.20 -9.65 -8.78
N GLY A 537 -26.91 -10.71 -9.17
CA GLY A 537 -26.57 -11.56 -10.33
C GLY A 537 -25.45 -12.58 -10.08
N ASN A 538 -24.93 -12.65 -8.85
CA ASN A 538 -23.90 -13.60 -8.44
C ASN A 538 -24.51 -14.73 -7.60
N VAL A 539 -24.03 -15.96 -7.83
CA VAL A 539 -24.55 -17.18 -7.17
C VAL A 539 -23.64 -17.57 -6.02
N TYR A 540 -24.20 -17.60 -4.81
CA TYR A 540 -23.50 -17.94 -3.56
C TYR A 540 -23.96 -19.31 -3.06
N HIS A 541 -23.01 -20.09 -2.52
CA HIS A 541 -23.24 -21.50 -2.15
C HIS A 541 -23.24 -21.71 -0.63
N TYR A 542 -22.61 -20.78 0.10
CA TYR A 542 -22.46 -20.83 1.54
C TYR A 542 -22.97 -19.57 2.21
N LYS A 543 -23.42 -19.70 3.47
CA LYS A 543 -23.85 -18.59 4.31
C LYS A 543 -23.44 -18.78 5.78
N PHE A 544 -23.20 -17.68 6.47
CA PHE A 544 -22.99 -17.61 7.92
C PHE A 544 -23.78 -16.45 8.52
N VAL A 545 -24.58 -16.72 9.55
CA VAL A 545 -25.42 -15.70 10.21
C VAL A 545 -24.79 -15.31 11.55
N ASN A 546 -24.29 -14.07 11.63
CA ASN A 546 -23.81 -13.49 12.88
C ASN A 546 -24.94 -12.71 13.56
N ASN A 547 -25.43 -13.23 14.69
CA ASN A 547 -26.50 -12.62 15.48
C ASN A 547 -25.94 -11.75 16.62
N HIS A 548 -26.78 -10.87 17.16
CA HIS A 548 -26.46 -9.98 18.29
C HIS A 548 -25.33 -8.98 18.00
N VAL A 549 -25.21 -8.56 16.74
CA VAL A 549 -24.33 -7.46 16.33
C VAL A 549 -24.96 -6.15 16.82
N LYS A 550 -24.17 -5.14 17.21
CA LYS A 550 -24.74 -3.88 17.71
C LYS A 550 -24.98 -2.91 16.56
N ASN A 551 -26.17 -2.32 16.50
CA ASN A 551 -26.49 -1.32 15.47
C ASN A 551 -25.68 -0.03 15.62
N GLY A 552 -25.36 0.60 14.50
CA GLY A 552 -24.58 1.84 14.39
C GLY A 552 -23.11 1.72 14.83
N TRP A 553 -22.62 0.51 15.11
CA TRP A 553 -21.19 0.24 15.30
C TRP A 553 -20.58 -0.25 14.01
N LEU A 554 -19.39 0.26 13.69
CA LEU A 554 -18.58 -0.30 12.63
C LEU A 554 -18.28 -1.76 12.93
N ASN A 555 -18.68 -2.63 12.02
CA ASN A 555 -18.27 -4.02 11.95
C ASN A 555 -17.66 -4.25 10.58
N TYR A 556 -16.99 -5.38 10.42
CA TYR A 556 -16.50 -5.83 9.15
C TYR A 556 -16.35 -7.33 9.16
N TYR A 557 -16.43 -7.95 7.99
CA TYR A 557 -16.34 -9.39 7.82
C TYR A 557 -15.43 -9.72 6.66
N ALA A 558 -14.81 -10.88 6.74
CA ALA A 558 -14.00 -11.44 5.66
C ALA A 558 -14.17 -12.96 5.68
N VAL A 559 -14.07 -13.59 4.51
CA VAL A 559 -13.99 -15.04 4.37
C VAL A 559 -12.70 -15.36 3.63
N THR A 560 -11.88 -16.22 4.19
CA THR A 560 -10.64 -16.67 3.55
C THR A 560 -10.76 -18.15 3.19
N ALA A 561 -9.97 -18.57 2.22
CA ALA A 561 -9.72 -19.96 1.92
C ALA A 561 -8.28 -20.33 2.31
N TYR A 562 -8.06 -21.59 2.67
CA TYR A 562 -6.74 -22.11 2.99
C TYR A 562 -6.53 -23.50 2.39
N ASP A 563 -5.26 -23.82 2.12
CA ASP A 563 -4.82 -25.10 1.59
C ASP A 563 -4.28 -26.04 2.68
N ARG A 564 -3.92 -27.25 2.27
CA ARG A 564 -3.26 -28.25 3.13
C ARG A 564 -1.76 -28.02 3.34
N GLY A 565 -1.14 -27.09 2.61
CA GLY A 565 0.32 -26.96 2.50
C GLY A 565 0.97 -28.15 1.80
N ASP A 566 2.30 -28.11 1.71
CA ASP A 566 3.12 -29.16 1.08
C ASP A 566 4.27 -29.57 2.03
N PRO A 567 4.13 -30.70 2.75
CA PRO A 567 5.19 -31.23 3.60
C PRO A 567 6.48 -31.62 2.86
N ASP A 568 6.39 -32.04 1.59
CA ASP A 568 7.56 -32.43 0.78
C ASP A 568 8.37 -31.18 0.36
N ALA A 569 7.70 -30.04 0.19
CA ALA A 569 8.31 -28.72 -0.02
C ALA A 569 8.59 -27.94 1.28
N ASN A 570 8.33 -28.52 2.46
CA ASN A 570 8.42 -27.85 3.77
C ASN A 570 7.59 -26.55 3.83
N LEU A 571 6.43 -26.56 3.18
CA LEU A 571 5.46 -25.47 3.13
C LEU A 571 4.31 -25.79 4.08
N ALA A 572 4.08 -24.91 5.06
CA ALA A 572 2.90 -24.99 5.91
C ALA A 572 1.65 -24.53 5.15
N SER A 573 0.46 -24.89 5.67
CA SER A 573 -0.82 -24.41 5.16
C SER A 573 -0.82 -22.89 4.99
N LEU A 574 -1.18 -22.42 3.80
CA LEU A 574 -1.31 -21.01 3.47
C LEU A 574 -2.79 -20.61 3.45
N GLU A 575 -3.03 -19.34 3.75
CA GLU A 575 -4.37 -18.76 3.81
C GLU A 575 -4.41 -17.47 2.99
N SER A 576 -5.47 -17.33 2.19
CA SER A 576 -5.75 -16.12 1.42
C SER A 576 -5.93 -14.90 2.33
N SER A 577 -5.62 -13.70 1.85
CA SER A 577 -5.64 -12.49 2.68
C SER A 577 -7.01 -12.17 3.29
N VAL A 578 -7.07 -11.97 4.62
CA VAL A 578 -8.27 -11.49 5.33
C VAL A 578 -8.68 -10.06 4.94
N TYR A 579 -7.75 -9.29 4.35
CA TYR A 579 -8.00 -7.90 3.95
C TYR A 579 -8.57 -7.77 2.54
N ALA A 580 -8.39 -8.79 1.69
CA ALA A 580 -8.69 -8.70 0.26
C ALA A 580 -10.20 -8.63 -0.06
N ASN A 581 -11.05 -9.30 0.71
CA ASN A 581 -12.51 -9.25 0.53
C ASN A 581 -13.25 -8.65 1.73
N ARG A 582 -12.55 -7.93 2.62
CA ARG A 582 -13.18 -7.36 3.81
C ARG A 582 -14.29 -6.38 3.43
N GLN A 583 -15.49 -6.58 3.96
CA GLN A 583 -16.60 -5.64 3.81
C GLN A 583 -16.92 -4.98 5.14
N TYR A 584 -16.94 -3.65 5.13
CA TYR A 584 -17.34 -2.83 6.27
C TYR A 584 -18.84 -2.65 6.31
N VAL A 585 -19.44 -2.76 7.50
CA VAL A 585 -20.89 -2.70 7.68
C VAL A 585 -21.27 -1.95 8.94
N TYR A 586 -22.41 -1.26 8.89
CA TYR A 586 -23.10 -0.72 10.06
C TYR A 586 -24.48 -1.38 10.16
N PRO A 587 -24.64 -2.38 11.06
CA PRO A 587 -25.94 -3.00 11.34
C PRO A 587 -26.96 -1.97 11.78
N GLY A 588 -28.21 -2.21 11.47
CA GLY A 588 -29.27 -1.25 11.71
C GLY A 588 -30.63 -1.72 11.21
N VAL A 589 -31.67 -0.97 11.54
CA VAL A 589 -33.04 -1.31 11.14
C VAL A 589 -33.22 -1.12 9.64
N LYS A 590 -33.66 -2.15 8.91
CA LYS A 590 -34.07 -2.01 7.51
C LYS A 590 -35.38 -1.21 7.38
N PRO A 591 -35.52 -0.40 6.32
CA PRO A 591 -36.75 0.35 6.09
C PRO A 591 -37.87 -0.59 5.61
N ASP A 592 -39.08 -0.44 6.17
CA ASP A 592 -40.27 -1.11 5.64
C ASP A 592 -40.71 -0.40 4.34
N ALA A 593 -40.50 -1.09 3.21
CA ALA A 593 -40.82 -0.57 1.88
C ALA A 593 -42.33 -0.40 1.63
N ALA A 594 -43.19 -1.18 2.29
CA ALA A 594 -44.63 -1.16 2.05
C ALA A 594 -45.33 -0.09 2.91
N ASN A 595 -44.99 -0.04 4.20
CA ASN A 595 -45.63 0.85 5.16
C ASN A 595 -44.69 1.16 6.33
N TRP A 596 -44.33 2.42 6.54
CA TRP A 596 -43.44 2.79 7.64
C TRP A 596 -44.14 2.68 9.00
N GLU A 597 -43.99 1.51 9.63
CA GLU A 597 -44.48 1.17 10.96
C GLU A 597 -43.47 1.54 12.07
N GLY A 598 -43.88 1.49 13.34
CA GLY A 598 -43.04 1.92 14.47
C GLY A 598 -42.83 3.44 14.61
N ASN A 599 -41.96 3.86 15.53
CA ASN A 599 -41.58 5.28 15.71
C ASN A 599 -40.08 5.44 15.46
N PRO A 600 -39.63 6.55 14.86
CA PRO A 600 -38.20 6.82 14.74
C PRO A 600 -37.60 7.04 16.13
N SER A 601 -36.34 6.65 16.29
CA SER A 601 -35.64 6.77 17.56
C SER A 601 -34.21 7.28 17.36
N VAL A 602 -33.54 7.63 18.46
CA VAL A 602 -32.17 8.16 18.43
C VAL A 602 -31.31 7.36 19.38
N TYR A 603 -30.09 7.04 18.98
CA TYR A 603 -29.07 6.50 19.88
C TYR A 603 -27.67 7.08 19.64
N PRO A 604 -26.85 7.24 20.70
CA PRO A 604 -27.18 6.97 22.09
C PRO A 604 -28.12 8.05 22.61
N ASN A 605 -29.10 7.67 23.43
CA ASN A 605 -30.03 8.61 24.02
C ASN A 605 -30.27 8.26 25.49
N PRO A 606 -29.72 9.03 26.45
CA PRO A 606 -28.96 10.27 26.24
C PRO A 606 -27.56 10.03 25.66
N TYR A 607 -27.08 10.99 24.85
CA TYR A 607 -25.68 11.11 24.48
C TYR A 607 -24.93 11.82 25.62
N LYS A 608 -23.83 11.23 26.12
CA LYS A 608 -23.14 11.66 27.34
C LYS A 608 -21.66 11.93 27.08
N GLY A 609 -21.30 13.16 26.76
CA GLY A 609 -19.94 13.65 26.55
C GLY A 609 -19.33 13.07 25.30
N GLN A 610 -19.04 11.77 25.34
CA GLN A 610 -18.43 10.98 24.30
C GLN A 610 -19.06 9.57 24.30
N ALA A 611 -19.61 9.15 23.17
CA ALA A 611 -19.93 7.77 22.88
C ALA A 611 -18.65 6.98 22.56
N ARG A 612 -18.70 5.66 22.72
CA ARG A 612 -17.51 4.81 22.54
C ARG A 612 -17.00 4.74 21.09
N TRP A 613 -17.81 5.14 20.11
CA TRP A 613 -17.46 5.23 18.70
C TRP A 613 -16.98 6.62 18.28
N ASP A 614 -16.96 7.57 19.20
CA ASP A 614 -16.52 8.94 18.88
C ASP A 614 -15.00 9.04 18.92
N GLY A 615 -14.45 9.73 17.92
CA GLY A 615 -13.06 10.15 17.94
C GLY A 615 -12.81 11.35 18.85
N TYR A 616 -11.62 11.94 18.74
CA TYR A 616 -11.26 13.14 19.48
C TYR A 616 -11.74 14.41 18.76
N GLY A 617 -12.36 15.33 19.50
CA GLY A 617 -12.81 16.63 18.99
C GLY A 617 -14.31 16.71 18.71
N SER A 618 -14.81 17.92 18.45
CA SER A 618 -16.25 18.18 18.34
C SER A 618 -16.90 17.66 17.06
N ARG A 619 -16.12 17.47 15.98
CA ARG A 619 -16.59 16.90 14.70
C ARG A 619 -16.51 15.38 14.66
N ALA A 620 -15.89 14.78 15.68
CA ALA A 620 -15.78 13.34 15.82
C ALA A 620 -16.85 12.78 16.76
N GLN A 621 -17.97 13.49 16.95
CA GLN A 621 -19.11 13.05 17.73
C GLN A 621 -20.21 12.60 16.79
N MET A 622 -20.94 11.51 17.09
CA MET A 622 -22.11 11.14 16.29
C MET A 622 -23.23 10.47 17.07
N ILE A 623 -24.46 10.70 16.57
CA ILE A 623 -25.66 9.94 16.94
C ILE A 623 -26.33 9.37 15.69
N TRP A 624 -27.18 8.37 15.88
CA TRP A 624 -27.96 7.74 14.83
C TRP A 624 -29.44 8.04 15.00
N PHE A 625 -30.10 8.48 13.94
CA PHE A 625 -31.54 8.36 13.77
C PHE A 625 -31.84 6.98 13.19
N SER A 626 -32.81 6.28 13.77
CA SER A 626 -33.14 4.89 13.43
C SER A 626 -34.63 4.69 13.15
N ASN A 627 -34.95 3.59 12.49
CA ASN A 627 -36.29 3.26 12.00
C ASN A 627 -36.84 4.36 11.08
N LEU A 628 -36.06 4.71 10.06
CA LEU A 628 -36.42 5.64 9.00
C LEU A 628 -37.08 4.89 7.83
N PRO A 629 -38.00 5.51 7.08
CA PRO A 629 -38.47 4.97 5.82
C PRO A 629 -37.37 5.11 4.74
N ARG A 630 -37.52 4.43 3.59
CA ARG A 630 -36.53 4.45 2.48
C ARG A 630 -36.12 5.85 2.02
N LYS A 631 -36.96 6.85 2.22
CA LYS A 631 -36.66 8.25 1.92
C LYS A 631 -37.32 9.17 2.94
N ALA A 632 -36.56 10.06 3.58
CA ALA A 632 -37.08 10.96 4.60
C ALA A 632 -36.37 12.31 4.66
N GLU A 633 -37.08 13.31 5.19
CA GLU A 633 -36.48 14.57 5.67
C GLU A 633 -36.52 14.55 7.21
N ILE A 634 -35.35 14.71 7.84
CA ILE A 634 -35.20 14.78 9.29
C ILE A 634 -34.94 16.24 9.66
N ARG A 635 -35.75 16.82 10.54
CA ARG A 635 -35.55 18.19 11.05
C ARG A 635 -35.29 18.17 12.54
N ILE A 636 -34.27 18.89 12.98
CA ILE A 636 -33.81 18.92 14.37
C ILE A 636 -34.07 20.30 14.95
N PHE A 637 -34.61 20.35 16.17
CA PHE A 637 -35.00 21.58 16.85
C PHE A 637 -34.51 21.63 18.29
N THR A 638 -34.26 22.84 18.79
CA THR A 638 -34.14 23.09 20.22
C THR A 638 -35.50 22.91 20.91
N LEU A 639 -35.53 22.79 22.24
CA LEU A 639 -36.79 22.77 23.00
C LEU A 639 -37.62 24.05 22.81
N ALA A 640 -37.00 25.17 22.44
CA ALA A 640 -37.67 26.43 22.13
C ALA A 640 -38.31 26.46 20.72
N GLY A 641 -38.04 25.44 19.90
CA GLY A 641 -38.53 25.32 18.52
C GLY A 641 -37.63 25.95 17.45
N ASP A 642 -36.41 26.37 17.83
CA ASP A 642 -35.43 26.88 16.86
C ASP A 642 -34.91 25.73 16.00
N LEU A 643 -34.86 25.91 14.68
CA LEU A 643 -34.31 24.92 13.75
C LEU A 643 -32.79 24.87 13.90
N VAL A 644 -32.28 23.67 14.17
CA VAL A 644 -30.86 23.36 14.37
C VAL A 644 -30.24 22.84 13.08
N ASP A 645 -30.89 21.85 12.47
CA ASP A 645 -30.40 21.21 11.25
C ASP A 645 -31.51 20.50 10.45
N ILE A 646 -31.23 20.20 9.19
CA ILE A 646 -32.07 19.41 8.28
C ILE A 646 -31.20 18.37 7.57
N LEU A 647 -31.57 17.10 7.70
CA LEU A 647 -30.89 15.98 7.06
C LEU A 647 -31.80 15.33 6.03
N ASP A 648 -31.26 15.06 4.85
CA ASP A 648 -31.94 14.34 3.78
C ASP A 648 -31.49 12.88 3.80
N HIS A 649 -32.40 11.98 4.14
CA HIS A 649 -32.15 10.54 4.21
C HIS A 649 -32.69 9.81 2.98
N ASP A 650 -31.87 8.90 2.46
CA ASP A 650 -32.21 7.91 1.45
C ASP A 650 -31.64 6.56 1.90
N GLN A 651 -32.26 5.46 1.49
CA GLN A 651 -31.82 4.12 1.89
C GLN A 651 -30.41 3.78 1.41
N GLU A 652 -29.95 4.47 0.35
CA GLU A 652 -28.60 4.31 -0.20
C GLU A 652 -27.54 5.12 0.58
N TYR A 653 -27.92 5.75 1.70
CA TYR A 653 -27.01 6.54 2.55
C TYR A 653 -25.76 5.76 2.97
N GLN A 654 -24.59 6.35 2.77
CA GLN A 654 -23.27 5.74 3.05
C GLN A 654 -22.48 6.45 4.17
N GLY A 655 -23.04 7.49 4.81
CA GLY A 655 -22.35 8.18 5.91
C GLY A 655 -21.32 9.25 5.53
N SER A 656 -21.18 9.60 4.25
CA SER A 656 -20.16 10.54 3.74
C SER A 656 -20.22 11.97 4.31
N ASP A 657 -21.33 12.33 4.95
CA ASP A 657 -21.54 13.61 5.63
C ASP A 657 -21.05 13.61 7.10
N VAL A 658 -20.62 12.47 7.62
CA VAL A 658 -20.14 12.30 9.01
C VAL A 658 -18.68 11.89 9.03
N TYR A 659 -17.83 12.70 9.66
CA TYR A 659 -16.38 12.47 9.75
C TYR A 659 -15.97 11.09 10.30
N ASN A 660 -16.77 10.54 11.22
CA ASN A 660 -16.50 9.23 11.84
C ASN A 660 -16.86 8.03 10.97
N ILE A 661 -17.51 8.24 9.83
CA ILE A 661 -17.81 7.20 8.86
C ILE A 661 -16.91 7.42 7.66
N ASP A 662 -15.90 6.57 7.54
CA ASP A 662 -14.91 6.67 6.47
C ASP A 662 -15.54 6.24 5.13
N GLU A 663 -15.91 7.22 4.31
CA GLU A 663 -16.51 6.99 3.00
C GLU A 663 -15.61 6.19 2.05
N TYR A 664 -14.29 6.22 2.23
CA TYR A 664 -13.34 5.46 1.40
C TYR A 664 -13.36 3.97 1.70
N LYS A 665 -13.93 3.56 2.84
CA LYS A 665 -14.20 2.15 3.17
C LYS A 665 -15.50 1.65 2.53
N THR A 666 -16.29 2.54 1.92
CA THR A 666 -17.58 2.25 1.29
C THR A 666 -18.44 1.32 2.15
N PRO A 667 -18.74 1.69 3.42
CA PRO A 667 -19.38 0.78 4.34
C PRO A 667 -20.86 0.56 3.98
N GLN A 668 -21.33 -0.69 4.01
CA GLN A 668 -22.74 -1.00 3.78
C GLN A 668 -23.57 -0.73 5.04
N LEU A 669 -24.55 0.17 4.91
CA LEU A 669 -25.54 0.47 5.95
C LEU A 669 -26.83 -0.34 5.71
N SER A 670 -27.65 -0.48 6.75
CA SER A 670 -28.96 -1.15 6.69
C SER A 670 -30.04 -0.39 5.88
N GLY A 671 -29.82 0.88 5.58
CA GLY A 671 -30.72 1.74 4.79
C GLY A 671 -31.91 2.34 5.52
N GLY A 672 -32.14 2.02 6.80
CA GLY A 672 -33.20 2.66 7.62
C GLY A 672 -32.65 3.51 8.76
N GLU A 673 -31.39 3.93 8.65
CA GLU A 673 -30.67 4.72 9.65
C GLU A 673 -29.88 5.86 8.99
N HIS A 674 -29.65 6.93 9.76
CA HIS A 674 -28.89 8.11 9.31
C HIS A 674 -28.11 8.70 10.48
N ALA A 675 -26.81 8.94 10.29
CA ALA A 675 -25.95 9.49 11.32
C ALA A 675 -26.01 11.03 11.31
N TRP A 676 -25.68 11.66 12.43
CA TRP A 676 -25.53 13.10 12.54
C TRP A 676 -24.37 13.45 13.45
N ASP A 677 -23.50 14.36 12.99
CA ASP A 677 -22.23 14.73 13.62
C ASP A 677 -22.37 15.75 14.77
N LEU A 678 -23.62 16.10 15.12
CA LEU A 678 -23.97 17.09 16.14
C LEU A 678 -23.50 18.52 15.80
N ILE A 679 -23.25 18.80 14.52
CA ILE A 679 -22.97 20.13 13.99
C ILE A 679 -24.26 20.73 13.42
N THR A 680 -24.51 22.01 13.71
CA THR A 680 -25.65 22.73 13.15
C THR A 680 -25.39 23.08 11.69
N ARG A 681 -26.46 23.41 10.97
CA ARG A 681 -26.38 23.96 9.61
C ARG A 681 -25.51 25.21 9.46
N ASP A 682 -25.21 25.90 10.57
CA ASP A 682 -24.40 27.11 10.63
C ASP A 682 -22.94 26.80 11.07
N ASP A 683 -22.53 25.53 10.96
CA ASP A 683 -21.20 25.00 11.28
C ASP A 683 -20.77 25.21 12.75
N GLN A 684 -21.69 24.95 13.67
CA GLN A 684 -21.43 25.08 15.12
C GLN A 684 -21.79 23.79 15.86
N ALA A 685 -20.95 23.36 16.79
CA ALA A 685 -21.28 22.25 17.67
C ALA A 685 -22.45 22.62 18.61
N ILE A 686 -23.43 21.74 18.72
CA ILE A 686 -24.60 21.98 19.59
C ILE A 686 -24.25 22.05 21.09
N ALA A 687 -25.12 22.66 21.90
CA ALA A 687 -24.95 22.70 23.36
C ALA A 687 -25.64 21.52 24.07
N SER A 688 -25.31 21.27 25.33
CA SER A 688 -26.08 20.36 26.19
C SER A 688 -27.54 20.81 26.29
N GLY A 689 -28.48 19.88 26.12
CA GLY A 689 -29.89 20.21 26.10
C GLY A 689 -30.79 19.09 25.62
N LEU A 690 -32.10 19.28 25.81
CA LEU A 690 -33.13 18.43 25.22
C LEU A 690 -33.49 18.98 23.84
N TYR A 691 -33.42 18.12 22.84
CA TYR A 691 -33.74 18.42 21.44
C TYR A 691 -34.97 17.64 21.00
N LEU A 692 -35.69 18.21 20.04
CA LEU A 692 -36.82 17.58 19.37
C LEU A 692 -36.44 17.30 17.92
N PHE A 693 -37.00 16.26 17.32
CA PHE A 693 -36.85 16.02 15.90
C PHE A 693 -38.15 15.57 15.27
N THR A 694 -38.28 15.82 13.96
CA THR A 694 -39.38 15.29 13.15
C THR A 694 -38.81 14.55 11.96
N VAL A 695 -39.41 13.41 11.62
CA VAL A 695 -39.10 12.63 10.42
C VAL A 695 -40.33 12.64 9.54
N LYS A 696 -40.19 13.17 8.32
CA LYS A 696 -41.24 13.18 7.29
C LYS A 696 -40.93 12.12 6.25
N ASN A 697 -41.84 11.17 6.05
CA ASN A 697 -41.71 10.16 4.99
C ASN A 697 -41.88 10.81 3.60
N LEU A 698 -40.88 10.65 2.75
CA LEU A 698 -40.84 11.14 1.37
C LEU A 698 -40.81 9.99 0.33
N ASP A 699 -40.91 8.73 0.76
CA ASP A 699 -41.06 7.58 -0.10
C ASP A 699 -42.46 7.55 -0.72
N ASN A 700 -42.55 7.86 -2.02
CA ASN A 700 -43.80 7.98 -2.77
C ASN A 700 -44.46 6.63 -3.08
N GLU A 701 -43.74 5.52 -2.92
CA GLU A 701 -44.26 4.16 -3.07
C GLU A 701 -44.83 3.61 -1.74
N SER A 702 -44.46 4.23 -0.60
CA SER A 702 -44.98 3.84 0.71
C SER A 702 -46.43 4.27 0.92
N LEU A 703 -47.25 3.41 1.53
CA LEU A 703 -48.61 3.75 1.97
C LEU A 703 -48.66 4.88 3.00
N SER A 704 -47.52 5.19 3.61
CA SER A 704 -47.36 6.23 4.63
C SER A 704 -46.68 7.50 4.10
N TYR A 705 -46.63 7.69 2.79
CA TYR A 705 -46.07 8.90 2.18
C TYR A 705 -46.64 10.19 2.80
N GLY A 706 -45.76 11.14 3.11
CA GLY A 706 -46.10 12.43 3.72
C GLY A 706 -46.42 12.37 5.21
N LYS A 707 -46.45 11.18 5.84
CA LYS A 707 -46.62 11.03 7.28
C LYS A 707 -45.42 11.62 8.01
N VAL A 708 -45.70 12.39 9.06
CA VAL A 708 -44.69 12.96 9.96
C VAL A 708 -44.77 12.26 11.31
N LYS A 709 -43.63 11.82 11.84
CA LYS A 709 -43.50 11.35 13.22
C LYS A 709 -42.47 12.23 13.95
N GLU A 710 -42.62 12.34 15.26
CA GLU A 710 -41.78 13.18 16.11
C GLU A 710 -41.11 12.35 17.21
N GLY A 711 -39.98 12.86 17.70
CA GLY A 711 -39.26 12.27 18.82
C GLY A 711 -38.39 13.30 19.54
N LYS A 712 -37.65 12.85 20.55
CA LYS A 712 -36.76 13.69 21.36
C LYS A 712 -35.50 12.95 21.79
N PHE A 713 -34.41 13.69 21.97
CA PHE A 713 -33.15 13.15 22.48
C PHE A 713 -32.43 14.16 23.38
N LEU A 714 -31.61 13.66 24.29
CA LEU A 714 -30.90 14.45 25.28
C LEU A 714 -29.39 14.40 25.03
N ILE A 715 -28.77 15.58 24.97
CA ILE A 715 -27.32 15.77 24.89
C ILE A 715 -26.80 16.29 26.23
N ILE A 716 -25.81 15.61 26.79
CA ILE A 716 -25.11 15.99 28.02
C ILE A 716 -23.62 16.05 27.69
N LYS A 717 -23.07 17.23 27.38
CA LYS A 717 -21.62 17.41 27.16
C LYS A 717 -20.82 17.41 28.46
#